data_AF-A0A925LSF6-F1
#
_entry.id   AF-A0A925LSF6-F1
#
_cell.length_a   1.000
_cell.length_b   1.000
_cell.length_c   1.000
_cell.angle_alpha   90.00
_cell.angle_beta   90.00
_cell.angle_gamma   90.00
#
_symmetry.space_group_name_H-M   'P 1'
#
loop_
_entity.id
_entity.type
_entity.pdbx_description
1 polymer ?
#
loop_
_entity_poly.entity_id
_entity_poly.type
_entity_poly.pdbx_seq_one_letter_code
_entity_poly.pdbx_strand_id
1 'polypeptide(L)'
;MKRKHRNIGDRVQLIVDEVLHLLGHSSRSIADAARGRALQLTRLEERMLMSASPMAMIAEVAMVAVESSPVADAVDAGTNTTAVTENSQYTSPDAQGPDSQVADSEHSADTTAEVRGVELVVIDSRVQDADALLTSLLSDDRDVRLLRLSAHENGLTQITEKLEQLGNVSAIHLLSHGREGEILLGSTVLNADTLTLYAPELLAWQHSLTANADLLLYSCDLAESPEGKDFIASLSQLTGADVAASTDATGSQSFGGDWELEYQSGAIETHVFGNSPMIGDWNDLLGVITVSTTNDVLDGDTSSVAALLASRGIDGFISLREAIIATNNTAGADTIFLTAGTFTFSIGGQGENAAFTGDLDILDSLTITGAGSGLSTINAGSLDRVFELRGAITATFEDVTIRGGSMPSNDWGGGVLTDNGSTLNLSRVVFTGNSTGTGAGIYNYGTLVATDTVISNNTGSDWGGGLYNDRGNVTLNRVTISGNTAGKDGGGIYNAGSGASMSLTNVTLSGNTATGNGGGLWTSLSLTATNVTIAFNDAASGDGIFMQGGGADVLLRNSVLYNTFGVNSNRALTSLGNNIDSDFTAGLTGPADQSGINPLLDATLQNNGGFVTTHRLLSGSSAIDTGSTVSAPTVDARNTARDGAPDIGAYEVQELLTSRAESLVNTAITNTQSTSSESRGSTHAVAAARDGSHVVVWSSLNQDGGGWGVYGQLFDAAGNKVGVEFLINQTTTNDQKDATVAMNGRGDFVVSWTSVSQDGSGNGVYARRYDAAGTALGNEFRVGMTSTGDQDSPVVAMAADGRFLIVWEGQGAGDADGVFGRWYAANGTPSGSEILINSTTIGVQGTPSVAMAPDGRAVVVWHDAIGVWAQLFDAGGTATGTEIYVESNITAGSPDVEMAADGSFVVAYRQTLFDTGVYFRRFDGNGTLLSPFAQIANSTSLGNQTDPSITMDDTGNFLIVWEGNGTGDADGVFGRLYTGSGTALNSFEFRINGSTTGTQSMASASMLTGGNFVVAWSGAAAADSSGVYTRQFANSPPTITTIANQTIPENGTTGILSFTIGDAETSTSNLSVSASSSNSGLVSPSGFAFAGTGADRTLTVIPNTNYSGTATITVTVDDNSTTTSTTFQLTVTQVNDAPVITSNGGGDDATFSV
;
A
#
# COMPACT_ATOMS: atom_id res chain seq x y z
N MET A 1 -11.58 28.52 54.84
CA MET A 1 -10.75 27.76 55.81
C MET A 1 -9.74 26.95 55.00
N LYS A 2 -8.47 26.95 55.43
CA LYS A 2 -7.24 26.62 54.66
C LYS A 2 -6.97 25.11 54.52
N ARG A 3 -6.17 24.80 53.47
CA ARG A 3 -5.22 23.67 53.24
C ARG A 3 -5.70 22.65 52.18
N LYS A 4 -4.89 22.15 51.24
CA LYS A 4 -3.45 22.32 50.93
C LYS A 4 -3.19 21.64 49.57
N HIS A 5 -2.40 22.28 48.69
CA HIS A 5 -1.62 21.61 47.64
C HIS A 5 -0.56 20.67 48.25
N ARG A 6 -0.27 19.54 47.58
CA ARG A 6 1.09 18.98 47.51
C ARG A 6 1.29 18.02 46.32
N ASN A 7 2.46 18.16 45.72
CA ASN A 7 2.98 17.62 44.46
C ASN A 7 3.07 16.10 44.34
N ILE A 8 2.88 15.66 43.09
CA ILE A 8 3.39 14.43 42.47
C ILE A 8 4.90 14.62 42.25
N GLY A 9 5.71 13.77 42.86
CA GLY A 9 7.18 13.85 42.76
C GLY A 9 7.96 12.64 43.27
N ASP A 10 7.33 11.59 43.82
CA ASP A 10 8.04 10.46 44.46
C ASP A 10 7.47 9.07 44.07
N ARG A 11 7.35 8.74 42.77
CA ARG A 11 7.05 7.35 42.32
C ARG A 11 7.93 6.86 41.16
N VAL A 12 9.25 7.11 41.23
CA VAL A 12 10.25 6.49 40.32
C VAL A 12 11.29 5.63 41.05
N GLN A 13 11.20 5.49 42.38
CA GLN A 13 12.14 4.65 43.14
C GLN A 13 11.49 3.38 43.70
N LEU A 14 10.91 2.54 42.83
CA LEU A 14 10.46 1.20 43.19
C LEU A 14 10.40 0.22 42.00
N ILE A 15 11.35 0.28 41.04
CA ILE A 15 11.55 -0.77 40.01
C ILE A 15 13.04 -0.86 39.65
N VAL A 16 13.92 -0.97 40.67
CA VAL A 16 15.35 -1.29 40.44
C VAL A 16 15.83 -2.41 41.37
N ASP A 17 15.11 -2.71 42.46
CA ASP A 17 15.53 -3.72 43.43
C ASP A 17 14.96 -5.14 43.19
N GLU A 18 14.17 -5.37 42.13
CA GLU A 18 13.60 -6.70 41.84
C GLU A 18 14.30 -7.46 40.68
N VAL A 19 15.22 -6.80 39.96
CA VAL A 19 15.98 -7.43 38.84
C VAL A 19 17.31 -8.05 39.30
N LEU A 20 17.75 -7.81 40.54
CA LEU A 20 19.01 -8.34 41.08
C LEU A 20 18.87 -9.67 41.85
N HIS A 21 17.75 -10.38 41.74
CA HIS A 21 17.52 -11.66 42.44
C HIS A 21 17.35 -12.89 41.52
N LEU A 22 17.85 -12.87 40.27
CA LEU A 22 17.66 -13.99 39.35
C LEU A 22 18.89 -14.49 38.58
N LEU A 23 20.12 -14.16 39.01
CA LEU A 23 21.33 -14.77 38.46
C LEU A 23 22.19 -15.37 39.56
N GLY A 24 21.77 -16.55 40.02
CA GLY A 24 22.54 -17.42 40.90
C GLY A 24 23.50 -18.31 40.12
N HIS A 25 24.80 -18.02 40.28
CA HIS A 25 25.94 -18.95 40.29
C HIS A 25 26.28 -19.79 39.05
N SER A 26 27.46 -19.52 38.47
CA SER A 26 28.65 -20.31 38.81
C SER A 26 29.94 -19.50 38.63
N SER A 27 30.85 -19.65 39.58
CA SER A 27 32.04 -18.82 39.78
C SER A 27 33.31 -19.64 39.61
N ARG A 28 34.32 -19.05 38.95
CA ARG A 28 35.79 -19.25 39.09
C ARG A 28 36.46 -18.36 38.01
N SER A 29 37.48 -17.54 38.21
CA SER A 29 38.33 -17.18 39.36
C SER A 29 39.26 -16.02 38.93
N ILE A 30 39.82 -15.30 39.92
CA ILE A 30 41.09 -14.52 39.92
C ILE A 30 40.96 -12.99 40.02
N ALA A 31 40.87 -12.55 41.28
CA ALA A 31 41.75 -11.61 42.00
C ALA A 31 42.32 -10.34 41.31
N ASP A 32 41.83 -9.19 41.80
CA ASP A 32 42.55 -8.04 42.38
C ASP A 32 43.93 -7.63 41.84
N ALA A 33 43.97 -6.46 41.19
CA ALA A 33 45.08 -5.51 41.31
C ALA A 33 44.63 -4.04 41.09
N ALA A 34 44.15 -3.43 42.17
CA ALA A 34 44.58 -2.13 42.71
C ALA A 34 44.82 -0.90 41.79
N ARG A 35 44.03 0.14 42.14
CA ARG A 35 44.38 1.58 42.32
C ARG A 35 44.38 2.53 41.10
N GLY A 36 43.44 3.48 41.16
CA GLY A 36 43.82 4.89 41.34
C GLY A 36 43.35 5.92 40.31
N ARG A 37 42.33 6.69 40.71
CA ARG A 37 42.10 8.15 40.46
C ARG A 37 41.89 8.68 39.02
N ALA A 38 40.64 9.08 38.79
CA ALA A 38 40.12 10.40 38.39
C ALA A 38 40.86 11.27 37.33
N LEU A 39 40.11 11.72 36.31
CA LEU A 39 39.97 13.12 35.81
C LEU A 39 39.04 13.10 34.58
N GLN A 40 37.81 13.61 34.69
CA GLN A 40 37.35 14.96 34.27
C GLN A 40 37.27 15.15 32.74
N LEU A 41 36.03 15.19 32.27
CA LEU A 41 35.56 15.71 30.98
C LEU A 41 35.97 17.18 30.80
N THR A 42 36.54 17.50 29.63
CA THR A 42 36.31 18.79 28.96
C THR A 42 36.27 18.61 27.44
N ARG A 43 35.37 19.40 26.84
CA ARG A 43 34.89 19.50 25.45
C ARG A 43 35.96 19.68 24.37
N LEU A 44 35.58 19.33 23.13
CA LEU A 44 35.88 20.07 21.90
C LEU A 44 34.77 19.83 20.86
N GLU A 45 34.37 20.89 20.17
CA GLU A 45 33.29 20.99 19.17
C GLU A 45 33.76 20.69 17.72
N GLU A 46 32.79 20.27 16.90
CA GLU A 46 32.46 20.58 15.47
C GLU A 46 33.54 20.88 14.41
N ARG A 47 33.56 20.16 13.26
CA ARG A 47 32.79 20.42 11.99
C ARG A 47 33.41 19.77 10.71
N MET A 48 32.51 19.29 9.82
CA MET A 48 32.56 19.19 8.32
C MET A 48 33.14 17.97 7.54
N LEU A 49 32.21 17.20 6.92
CA LEU A 49 32.00 16.87 5.48
C LEU A 49 33.17 16.43 4.55
N MET A 50 33.08 15.24 3.92
CA MET A 50 32.70 15.02 2.49
C MET A 50 33.01 13.59 1.94
N SER A 51 31.99 13.04 1.24
CA SER A 51 31.93 12.15 0.06
C SER A 51 33.07 11.20 -0.36
N ALA A 52 32.70 9.95 -0.72
CA ALA A 52 33.31 9.20 -1.83
C ALA A 52 32.34 8.13 -2.40
N SER A 53 32.13 8.18 -3.72
CA SER A 53 31.30 7.29 -4.57
C SER A 53 31.89 5.88 -4.76
N PRO A 54 31.12 4.87 -5.23
CA PRO A 54 31.66 3.60 -5.70
C PRO A 54 31.68 3.51 -7.24
N MET A 55 32.83 3.23 -7.85
CA MET A 55 32.88 2.78 -9.25
C MET A 55 34.02 1.78 -9.50
N ALA A 56 33.68 0.76 -10.30
CA ALA A 56 34.51 -0.16 -11.09
C ALA A 56 35.16 -1.40 -10.42
N MET A 57 34.57 -2.58 -10.71
CA MET A 57 35.31 -3.82 -11.02
C MET A 57 35.80 -3.78 -12.48
N ILE A 58 37.01 -4.29 -12.76
CA ILE A 58 37.34 -5.37 -13.72
C ILE A 58 38.88 -5.47 -13.95
N ALA A 59 39.36 -6.73 -13.90
CA ALA A 59 40.64 -7.29 -14.42
C ALA A 59 41.96 -6.79 -13.78
N GLU A 60 42.97 -7.61 -13.51
CA GLU A 60 43.57 -8.64 -14.37
C GLU A 60 44.47 -9.61 -13.57
N VAL A 61 44.66 -10.82 -14.10
CA VAL A 61 45.58 -11.85 -13.60
C VAL A 61 46.95 -11.74 -14.27
N ALA A 62 48.00 -11.81 -13.44
CA ALA A 62 49.36 -12.35 -13.68
C ALA A 62 50.56 -11.43 -14.04
N MET A 63 51.68 -11.85 -13.41
CA MET A 63 53.11 -11.69 -13.74
C MET A 63 53.98 -10.59 -13.06
N VAL A 64 54.62 -11.01 -11.96
CA VAL A 64 56.10 -11.12 -11.74
C VAL A 64 57.04 -9.99 -12.26
N ALA A 65 57.64 -9.33 -11.26
CA ALA A 65 59.03 -8.87 -11.09
C ALA A 65 59.59 -7.61 -11.82
N VAL A 66 60.03 -6.65 -10.98
CA VAL A 66 61.38 -6.01 -10.91
C VAL A 66 61.85 -5.34 -12.22
N GLU A 67 62.10 -4.03 -12.32
CA GLU A 67 63.07 -3.22 -11.56
C GLU A 67 62.95 -1.71 -11.89
N SER A 68 63.65 -0.89 -11.10
CA SER A 68 63.77 0.58 -11.06
C SER A 68 64.20 1.33 -12.35
N SER A 69 63.60 2.51 -12.59
CA SER A 69 64.20 3.89 -12.76
C SER A 69 65.61 4.08 -13.38
N PRO A 70 66.01 5.27 -13.91
CA PRO A 70 65.25 6.52 -14.25
C PRO A 70 65.81 7.40 -15.44
N VAL A 71 65.22 8.61 -15.61
CA VAL A 71 65.84 9.94 -15.92
C VAL A 71 66.34 10.31 -17.35
N ALA A 72 65.57 11.25 -17.94
CA ALA A 72 65.88 12.62 -18.43
C ALA A 72 66.68 12.97 -19.71
N ASP A 73 66.21 14.12 -20.24
CA ASP A 73 66.81 15.17 -21.08
C ASP A 73 66.98 14.94 -22.60
N ALA A 74 66.78 15.92 -23.50
CA ALA A 74 66.10 17.23 -23.54
C ALA A 74 66.30 17.86 -24.95
N VAL A 75 65.52 18.92 -25.26
CA VAL A 75 65.73 20.01 -26.26
C VAL A 75 65.59 19.63 -27.77
N ASP A 76 65.01 20.40 -28.70
CA ASP A 76 64.95 21.87 -28.91
C ASP A 76 63.88 22.31 -29.96
N ALA A 77 63.75 23.63 -30.13
CA ALA A 77 62.58 24.50 -30.33
C ALA A 77 62.12 24.90 -31.76
N GLY A 78 61.00 25.67 -31.78
CA GLY A 78 60.65 26.73 -32.74
C GLY A 78 59.19 26.64 -33.22
N THR A 79 58.31 27.64 -33.22
CA THR A 79 58.38 29.10 -33.01
C THR A 79 56.99 29.66 -32.67
N ASN A 80 57.00 30.81 -32.00
CA ASN A 80 55.94 31.62 -31.39
C ASN A 80 55.10 32.43 -32.42
N THR A 81 53.78 32.62 -32.22
CA THR A 81 53.14 33.93 -31.89
C THR A 81 51.60 33.90 -31.92
N THR A 82 51.05 34.66 -30.98
CA THR A 82 49.69 34.98 -30.51
C THR A 82 48.72 35.69 -31.48
N ALA A 83 47.46 35.20 -31.47
CA ALA A 83 46.23 35.86 -30.99
C ALA A 83 45.52 37.05 -31.72
N VAL A 84 44.17 36.91 -31.75
CA VAL A 84 43.04 37.88 -31.71
C VAL A 84 42.80 38.82 -32.91
N THR A 85 41.61 38.75 -33.53
CA THR A 85 40.54 39.77 -33.44
C THR A 85 39.26 39.43 -34.22
N GLU A 86 38.13 39.79 -33.60
CA GLU A 86 36.74 39.78 -34.05
C GLU A 86 36.49 40.70 -35.25
N ASN A 87 35.44 40.44 -36.05
CA ASN A 87 34.13 41.11 -35.91
C ASN A 87 33.28 40.95 -37.19
N SER A 88 31.99 40.80 -36.95
CA SER A 88 30.83 40.70 -37.84
C SER A 88 30.70 41.82 -38.87
N GLN A 89 29.97 41.57 -39.98
CA GLN A 89 28.80 42.35 -40.41
C GLN A 89 28.26 41.95 -41.82
N TYR A 90 26.99 41.53 -41.83
CA TYR A 90 25.87 41.98 -42.69
C TYR A 90 25.77 41.76 -44.22
N THR A 91 24.52 41.39 -44.59
CA THR A 91 23.72 41.64 -45.81
C THR A 91 23.59 40.60 -46.95
N SER A 92 22.34 40.17 -47.13
CA SER A 92 21.57 39.60 -48.29
C SER A 92 21.70 40.46 -49.58
N PRO A 93 21.19 40.13 -50.81
CA PRO A 93 20.07 39.21 -51.11
C PRO A 93 20.00 38.44 -52.48
N ASP A 94 19.00 37.55 -52.54
CA ASP A 94 18.04 37.20 -53.61
C ASP A 94 18.37 36.45 -54.94
N ALA A 95 17.50 35.45 -55.18
CA ALA A 95 16.72 35.11 -56.39
C ALA A 95 17.17 34.06 -57.44
N GLN A 96 16.39 32.96 -57.42
CA GLN A 96 15.72 32.20 -58.51
C GLN A 96 16.48 31.21 -59.43
N GLY A 97 15.87 30.01 -59.56
CA GLY A 97 16.27 28.81 -60.34
C GLY A 97 16.06 28.90 -61.86
N PRO A 98 15.55 27.87 -62.60
CA PRO A 98 15.06 26.55 -62.20
C PRO A 98 15.45 25.38 -63.18
N ASP A 99 14.84 24.20 -62.92
CA ASP A 99 14.28 23.22 -63.88
C ASP A 99 14.98 21.86 -64.13
N SER A 100 14.07 20.88 -64.22
CA SER A 100 14.09 19.42 -64.09
C SER A 100 14.35 18.65 -65.40
N GLN A 101 14.71 17.35 -65.32
CA GLN A 101 14.24 16.24 -66.19
C GLN A 101 14.66 14.86 -65.63
N VAL A 102 13.90 13.81 -65.99
CA VAL A 102 13.60 12.56 -65.26
C VAL A 102 14.03 11.28 -66.04
N ALA A 103 14.15 10.15 -65.31
CA ALA A 103 14.12 8.71 -65.70
C ALA A 103 15.42 8.07 -66.25
N ASP A 104 15.80 6.80 -65.98
CA ASP A 104 15.00 5.61 -65.61
C ASP A 104 15.87 4.45 -65.03
N SER A 105 15.31 3.68 -64.07
CA SER A 105 15.29 2.19 -63.88
C SER A 105 16.61 1.35 -63.90
N GLU A 106 16.87 0.25 -63.15
CA GLU A 106 16.19 -0.67 -62.21
C GLU A 106 17.28 -1.41 -61.38
N HIS A 107 17.02 -1.81 -60.12
CA HIS A 107 16.96 -3.24 -59.72
C HIS A 107 16.46 -3.40 -58.26
N SER A 108 15.55 -4.36 -58.10
CA SER A 108 14.71 -4.76 -56.95
C SER A 108 15.46 -5.07 -55.64
N ALA A 109 15.05 -4.49 -54.51
CA ALA A 109 14.06 -4.99 -53.54
C ALA A 109 14.66 -5.85 -52.40
N ASP A 110 14.78 -5.23 -51.23
CA ASP A 110 14.23 -5.78 -50.01
C ASP A 110 13.53 -4.64 -49.25
N THR A 111 12.23 -4.80 -49.02
CA THR A 111 11.35 -3.84 -48.36
C THR A 111 10.91 -4.46 -47.05
N THR A 112 11.52 -4.05 -45.95
CA THR A 112 10.88 -4.11 -44.63
C THR A 112 10.13 -2.79 -44.44
N ALA A 113 8.80 -2.84 -44.51
CA ALA A 113 7.95 -1.75 -44.05
C ALA A 113 8.14 -1.61 -42.54
N GLU A 114 8.61 -0.45 -42.07
CA GLU A 114 8.57 -0.10 -40.65
C GLU A 114 7.12 -0.11 -40.18
N VAL A 115 6.84 -0.88 -39.14
CA VAL A 115 5.56 -0.85 -38.42
C VAL A 115 5.51 0.49 -37.70
N ARG A 116 4.65 1.42 -38.16
CA ARG A 116 4.42 2.67 -37.43
C ARG A 116 3.71 2.36 -36.10
N GLY A 117 4.38 2.60 -34.98
CA GLY A 117 3.80 2.46 -33.63
C GLY A 117 2.84 3.61 -33.29
N VAL A 118 2.13 3.46 -32.16
CA VAL A 118 1.21 4.47 -31.64
C VAL A 118 1.97 5.47 -30.78
N GLU A 119 1.68 6.77 -30.89
CA GLU A 119 2.23 7.80 -29.99
C GLU A 119 1.19 8.16 -28.91
N LEU A 120 1.59 8.17 -27.64
CA LEU A 120 0.77 8.56 -26.51
C LEU A 120 1.16 9.96 -26.02
N VAL A 121 0.24 10.91 -26.06
CA VAL A 121 0.40 12.22 -25.43
C VAL A 121 -0.30 12.20 -24.08
N VAL A 122 0.48 12.38 -23.03
CA VAL A 122 0.06 12.48 -21.65
C VAL A 122 0.15 13.95 -21.24
N ILE A 123 -0.95 14.53 -20.75
CA ILE A 123 -0.96 15.90 -20.23
C ILE A 123 -1.55 15.92 -18.82
N ASP A 124 -0.85 16.53 -17.89
CA ASP A 124 -1.37 16.70 -16.54
C ASP A 124 -2.52 17.72 -16.52
N SER A 125 -3.61 17.42 -15.82
CA SER A 125 -4.79 18.28 -15.76
C SER A 125 -4.53 19.66 -15.16
N ARG A 126 -3.42 19.85 -14.42
CA ARG A 126 -2.99 21.14 -13.87
C ARG A 126 -2.25 22.02 -14.86
N VAL A 127 -1.81 21.48 -16.00
CA VAL A 127 -1.21 22.31 -17.05
C VAL A 127 -2.25 23.34 -17.50
N GLN A 128 -1.92 24.62 -17.36
CA GLN A 128 -2.82 25.71 -17.73
C GLN A 128 -3.20 25.62 -19.21
N ASP A 129 -4.48 25.81 -19.51
CA ASP A 129 -5.03 25.75 -20.88
C ASP A 129 -4.61 24.49 -21.66
N ALA A 130 -4.51 23.34 -20.96
CA ALA A 130 -4.14 22.04 -21.53
C ALA A 130 -4.92 21.70 -22.81
N ASP A 131 -6.20 22.06 -22.90
CA ASP A 131 -7.05 21.81 -24.06
C ASP A 131 -6.59 22.57 -25.32
N ALA A 132 -5.93 23.73 -25.17
CA ALA A 132 -5.34 24.49 -26.27
C ALA A 132 -4.05 23.83 -26.80
N LEU A 133 -3.19 23.31 -25.91
CA LEU A 133 -2.03 22.49 -26.27
C LEU A 133 -2.46 21.18 -26.95
N LEU A 134 -3.53 20.56 -26.46
CA LEU A 134 -4.06 19.31 -27.01
C LEU A 134 -4.65 19.48 -28.42
N THR A 135 -5.34 20.59 -28.67
CA THR A 135 -5.97 20.90 -29.96
C THR A 135 -4.92 21.14 -31.07
N SER A 136 -3.76 21.71 -30.73
CA SER A 136 -2.68 21.91 -31.70
C SER A 136 -1.95 20.60 -32.03
N LEU A 137 -1.82 19.68 -31.06
CA LEU A 137 -1.16 18.39 -31.20
C LEU A 137 -1.96 17.36 -32.05
N LEU A 138 -3.29 17.46 -32.06
CA LEU A 138 -4.17 16.59 -32.86
C LEU A 138 -4.30 16.98 -34.34
N SER A 139 -3.61 18.04 -34.79
CA SER A 139 -3.68 18.55 -36.18
C SER A 139 -2.69 17.88 -37.15
N ASP A 140 -1.90 16.92 -36.66
CA ASP A 140 -0.86 16.19 -37.40
C ASP A 140 -1.38 14.85 -37.95
N ASP A 141 -0.81 14.33 -39.03
CA ASP A 141 -1.24 13.10 -39.74
C ASP A 141 -0.74 11.81 -39.00
N ARG A 142 -0.45 11.92 -37.70
CA ARG A 142 0.09 10.87 -36.81
C ARG A 142 -1.02 10.13 -36.06
N ASP A 143 -0.80 8.84 -35.74
CA ASP A 143 -1.75 8.05 -34.94
C ASP A 143 -1.55 8.30 -33.44
N VAL A 144 -2.03 9.46 -32.97
CA VAL A 144 -1.87 9.93 -31.59
C VAL A 144 -3.02 9.47 -30.69
N ARG A 145 -2.70 9.07 -29.45
CA ARG A 145 -3.65 8.79 -28.37
C ARG A 145 -3.44 9.80 -27.25
N LEU A 146 -4.52 10.16 -26.57
CA LEU A 146 -4.49 11.16 -25.51
C LEU A 146 -4.80 10.53 -24.16
N LEU A 147 -4.06 10.96 -23.14
CA LEU A 147 -4.32 10.71 -21.73
C LEU A 147 -4.22 12.04 -20.98
N ARG A 148 -5.31 12.47 -20.35
CA ARG A 148 -5.29 13.60 -19.42
C ARG A 148 -5.19 13.04 -18.01
N LEU A 149 -4.08 13.31 -17.31
CA LEU A 149 -3.89 12.81 -15.95
C LEU A 149 -4.78 13.60 -14.99
N SER A 150 -5.58 12.87 -14.22
CA SER A 150 -6.24 13.42 -13.03
C SER A 150 -5.16 13.84 -12.02
N ALA A 151 -5.24 15.09 -11.56
CA ALA A 151 -4.32 15.61 -10.54
C ALA A 151 -4.42 14.87 -9.19
N HIS A 152 -5.54 14.18 -8.95
CA HIS A 152 -5.87 13.55 -7.67
C HIS A 152 -5.62 12.04 -7.63
N GLU A 153 -5.13 11.46 -8.73
CA GLU A 153 -4.83 10.03 -8.86
C GLU A 153 -3.35 9.85 -9.20
N ASN A 154 -2.78 8.69 -8.83
CA ASN A 154 -1.38 8.39 -9.15
C ASN A 154 -1.18 8.43 -10.67
N GLY A 155 -0.34 9.35 -11.16
CA GLY A 155 -0.16 9.55 -12.60
C GLY A 155 0.57 8.40 -13.27
N LEU A 156 1.46 7.70 -12.56
CA LEU A 156 2.12 6.51 -13.10
C LEU A 156 1.13 5.36 -13.27
N THR A 157 0.24 5.14 -12.31
CA THR A 157 -0.84 4.14 -12.47
C THR A 157 -1.71 4.46 -13.68
N GLN A 158 -2.14 5.71 -13.84
CA GLN A 158 -2.93 6.14 -15.01
C GLN A 158 -2.21 5.92 -16.34
N ILE A 159 -0.90 6.19 -16.40
CA ILE A 159 -0.09 5.95 -17.60
C ILE A 159 0.07 4.45 -17.85
N THR A 160 0.40 3.65 -16.83
CA THR A 160 0.52 2.19 -16.94
C THR A 160 -0.74 1.57 -17.52
N GLU A 161 -1.91 1.89 -16.95
CA GLU A 161 -3.20 1.40 -17.43
C GLU A 161 -3.45 1.79 -18.89
N LYS A 162 -3.05 3.01 -19.29
CA LYS A 162 -3.21 3.45 -20.67
C LYS A 162 -2.28 2.71 -21.63
N LEU A 163 -1.03 2.45 -21.21
CA LEU A 163 -0.06 1.71 -22.02
C LEU A 163 -0.49 0.26 -22.22
N GLU A 164 -1.02 -0.39 -21.18
CA GLU A 164 -1.58 -1.75 -21.26
C GLU A 164 -2.74 -1.85 -22.27
N GLN A 165 -3.56 -0.81 -22.39
CA GLN A 165 -4.66 -0.76 -23.36
C GLN A 165 -4.19 -0.58 -24.81
N LEU A 166 -3.07 0.12 -25.01
CA LEU A 166 -2.58 0.48 -26.34
C LEU A 166 -1.71 -0.62 -26.93
N GLY A 167 -0.65 -1.04 -26.22
CA GLY A 167 0.41 -1.92 -26.72
C GLY A 167 1.15 -1.34 -27.95
N ASN A 168 2.39 -1.76 -28.20
CA ASN A 168 3.19 -1.32 -29.35
C ASN A 168 3.30 0.22 -29.48
N VAL A 169 3.52 0.90 -28.35
CA VAL A 169 3.68 2.36 -28.27
C VAL A 169 5.11 2.74 -28.64
N SER A 170 5.27 3.60 -29.65
CA SER A 170 6.58 4.03 -30.14
C SER A 170 7.06 5.33 -29.53
N ALA A 171 6.16 6.14 -28.96
CA ALA A 171 6.56 7.30 -28.19
C ALA A 171 5.55 7.66 -27.12
N ILE A 172 6.04 8.18 -25.99
CA ILE A 172 5.24 8.84 -24.97
C ILE A 172 5.72 10.28 -24.87
N HIS A 173 4.84 11.22 -25.15
CA HIS A 173 5.05 12.63 -24.88
C HIS A 173 4.38 13.00 -23.58
N LEU A 174 5.14 13.47 -22.60
CA LEU A 174 4.65 13.81 -21.28
C LEU A 174 4.75 15.31 -21.08
N LEU A 175 3.60 15.99 -21.05
CA LEU A 175 3.49 17.41 -20.72
C LEU A 175 3.04 17.53 -19.28
N SER A 176 3.97 17.93 -18.42
CA SER A 176 3.62 18.20 -17.04
C SER A 176 4.55 19.20 -16.41
N HIS A 177 4.10 19.68 -15.27
CA HIS A 177 4.85 20.50 -14.36
C HIS A 177 6.01 19.73 -13.72
N GLY A 178 7.14 20.40 -13.49
CA GLY A 178 8.27 19.84 -12.74
C GLY A 178 9.39 20.84 -12.52
N ARG A 179 10.52 20.34 -12.04
CA ARG A 179 11.76 21.09 -11.72
C ARG A 179 12.97 20.17 -11.87
N GLU A 180 14.16 20.70 -11.58
CA GLU A 180 15.41 19.95 -11.48
C GLU A 180 15.26 18.57 -10.81
N GLY A 181 15.41 17.50 -11.59
CA GLY A 181 15.36 16.10 -11.17
C GLY A 181 14.00 15.56 -10.71
N GLU A 182 12.91 16.32 -10.88
CA GLU A 182 11.57 15.92 -10.46
C GLU A 182 10.51 16.30 -11.49
N ILE A 183 9.69 15.33 -11.91
CA ILE A 183 8.50 15.56 -12.74
C ILE A 183 7.25 15.10 -12.00
N LEU A 184 6.18 15.88 -12.11
CA LEU A 184 4.94 15.62 -11.40
C LEU A 184 3.91 14.98 -12.33
N LEU A 185 3.30 13.87 -11.96
CA LEU A 185 2.37 13.10 -12.77
C LEU A 185 1.13 12.79 -11.93
N GLY A 186 0.02 13.50 -12.14
CA GLY A 186 -1.14 13.39 -11.26
C GLY A 186 -0.75 13.68 -9.80
N SER A 187 -1.09 12.79 -8.87
CA SER A 187 -0.66 12.91 -7.46
C SER A 187 0.78 12.41 -7.20
N THR A 188 1.53 12.01 -8.23
CA THR A 188 2.83 11.34 -8.10
C THR A 188 3.97 12.28 -8.45
N VAL A 189 4.90 12.50 -7.53
CA VAL A 189 6.21 13.10 -7.85
C VAL A 189 7.15 11.97 -8.25
N LEU A 190 7.67 12.02 -9.48
CA LEU A 190 8.69 11.10 -9.97
C LEU A 190 10.05 11.79 -9.96
N ASN A 191 10.97 11.30 -9.12
CA ASN A 191 12.33 11.79 -8.96
C ASN A 191 13.28 10.63 -8.64
N ALA A 192 14.56 10.91 -8.38
CA ALA A 192 15.55 9.88 -8.04
C ALA A 192 15.16 9.02 -6.82
N ASP A 193 14.53 9.63 -5.80
CA ASP A 193 14.14 8.93 -4.56
C ASP A 193 12.89 8.07 -4.77
N THR A 194 11.91 8.56 -5.54
CA THR A 194 10.63 7.86 -5.77
C THR A 194 10.68 6.89 -6.94
N LEU A 195 11.67 6.98 -7.85
CA LEU A 195 11.90 5.99 -8.92
C LEU A 195 11.99 4.57 -8.37
N THR A 196 12.59 4.39 -7.20
CA THR A 196 12.74 3.07 -6.58
C THR A 196 11.41 2.50 -6.08
N LEU A 197 10.48 3.36 -5.67
CA LEU A 197 9.13 2.98 -5.24
C LEU A 197 8.30 2.50 -6.43
N TYR A 198 8.44 3.17 -7.59
CA TYR A 198 7.63 2.92 -8.79
C TYR A 198 8.33 2.08 -9.86
N ALA A 199 9.51 1.53 -9.55
CA ALA A 199 10.28 0.70 -10.48
C ALA A 199 9.48 -0.49 -11.06
N PRO A 200 8.62 -1.20 -10.29
CA PRO A 200 7.82 -2.28 -10.86
C PRO A 200 6.84 -1.82 -11.95
N GLU A 201 6.19 -0.67 -11.76
CA GLU A 201 5.25 -0.12 -12.76
C GLU A 201 6.01 0.38 -14.00
N LEU A 202 7.15 1.06 -13.81
CA LEU A 202 7.97 1.55 -14.92
C LEU A 202 8.63 0.42 -15.72
N LEU A 203 9.04 -0.67 -15.07
CA LEU A 203 9.53 -1.88 -15.73
C LEU A 203 8.42 -2.55 -16.56
N ALA A 204 7.18 -2.55 -16.08
CA ALA A 204 6.05 -3.11 -16.80
C ALA A 204 5.77 -2.38 -18.13
N TRP A 205 6.13 -1.09 -18.24
CA TRP A 205 5.97 -0.33 -19.49
C TRP A 205 6.75 -0.96 -20.64
N GLN A 206 7.87 -1.65 -20.38
CA GLN A 206 8.66 -2.36 -21.41
C GLN A 206 7.82 -3.32 -22.25
N HIS A 207 6.75 -3.91 -21.69
CA HIS A 207 5.89 -4.84 -22.42
C HIS A 207 4.92 -4.15 -23.39
N SER A 208 4.67 -2.86 -23.19
CA SER A 208 3.77 -2.03 -23.99
C SER A 208 4.52 -1.13 -24.97
N LEU A 209 5.80 -0.89 -24.73
CA LEU A 209 6.67 -0.07 -25.57
C LEU A 209 7.33 -0.88 -26.71
N THR A 210 7.61 -0.22 -27.83
CA THR A 210 8.46 -0.79 -28.88
C THR A 210 9.94 -0.80 -28.48
N ALA A 211 10.77 -1.59 -29.17
CA ALA A 211 12.20 -1.72 -28.85
C ALA A 211 13.01 -0.41 -28.97
N ASN A 212 12.52 0.57 -29.73
CA ASN A 212 13.10 1.91 -29.89
C ASN A 212 12.06 2.97 -29.48
N ALA A 213 11.34 2.74 -28.37
CA ALA A 213 10.34 3.70 -27.93
C ALA A 213 11.01 4.93 -27.31
N ASP A 214 10.47 6.11 -27.59
CA ASP A 214 10.94 7.37 -27.03
C ASP A 214 10.05 7.86 -25.89
N LEU A 215 10.64 8.40 -24.83
CA LEU A 215 9.95 9.13 -23.77
C LEU A 215 10.40 10.59 -23.76
N LEU A 216 9.51 11.48 -24.15
CA LEU A 216 9.77 12.91 -24.26
C LEU A 216 9.11 13.66 -23.09
N LEU A 217 9.91 14.18 -22.17
CA LEU A 217 9.46 14.82 -20.93
C LEU A 217 9.52 16.34 -21.06
N TYR A 218 8.37 16.95 -21.29
CA TYR A 218 8.19 18.41 -21.32
C TYR A 218 7.87 18.90 -19.91
N SER A 219 8.89 19.36 -19.21
CA SER A 219 8.86 19.90 -17.84
C SER A 219 10.05 20.85 -17.66
N CYS A 220 9.84 22.01 -17.02
CA CYS A 220 10.92 22.98 -16.81
C CYS A 220 12.10 22.38 -16.02
N ASP A 221 13.31 22.72 -16.46
CA ASP A 221 14.59 22.51 -15.77
C ASP A 221 14.91 21.05 -15.37
N LEU A 222 14.16 20.06 -15.86
CA LEU A 222 14.18 18.68 -15.36
C LEU A 222 15.57 18.04 -15.37
N ALA A 223 16.35 18.28 -16.43
CA ALA A 223 17.69 17.76 -16.62
C ALA A 223 18.79 18.84 -16.50
N GLU A 224 18.52 19.97 -15.84
CA GLU A 224 19.51 21.06 -15.68
C GLU A 224 20.79 20.57 -14.96
N SER A 225 20.61 19.83 -13.86
CA SER A 225 21.69 19.43 -12.95
C SER A 225 22.24 18.01 -13.18
N PRO A 226 23.39 17.67 -12.55
CA PRO A 226 23.88 16.29 -12.52
C PRO A 226 22.84 15.30 -11.98
N GLU A 227 22.15 15.65 -10.91
CA GLU A 227 21.12 14.83 -10.27
C GLU A 227 19.92 14.61 -11.20
N GLY A 228 19.49 15.65 -11.91
CA GLY A 228 18.43 15.53 -12.92
C GLY A 228 18.83 14.66 -14.11
N LYS A 229 20.09 14.71 -14.54
CA LYS A 229 20.62 13.84 -15.61
C LYS A 229 20.69 12.37 -15.18
N ASP A 230 21.11 12.12 -13.94
CA ASP A 230 21.12 10.77 -13.35
C ASP A 230 19.70 10.20 -13.21
N PHE A 231 18.72 11.06 -12.87
CA PHE A 231 17.29 10.72 -12.88
C PHE A 231 16.82 10.27 -14.27
N ILE A 232 17.11 11.03 -15.33
CA ILE A 232 16.75 10.69 -16.72
C ILE A 232 17.41 9.38 -17.16
N ALA A 233 18.69 9.17 -16.83
CA ALA A 233 19.40 7.93 -17.15
C ALA A 233 18.79 6.71 -16.45
N SER A 234 18.41 6.86 -15.18
CA SER A 234 17.77 5.79 -14.40
C SER A 234 16.38 5.44 -14.93
N LEU A 235 15.60 6.46 -15.35
CA LEU A 235 14.30 6.26 -15.97
C LEU A 235 14.41 5.53 -17.31
N SER A 236 15.38 5.92 -18.16
CA SER A 236 15.69 5.23 -19.42
C SER A 236 16.03 3.75 -19.20
N GLN A 237 16.85 3.45 -18.17
CA GLN A 237 17.20 2.07 -17.83
C GLN A 237 15.99 1.24 -17.37
N LEU A 238 15.08 1.83 -16.59
CA LEU A 238 13.90 1.12 -16.07
C LEU A 238 12.85 0.88 -17.15
N THR A 239 12.58 1.86 -18.02
CA THR A 239 11.55 1.73 -19.06
C THR A 239 12.05 1.05 -20.33
N GLY A 240 13.38 0.93 -20.49
CA GLY A 240 14.00 0.41 -21.71
C GLY A 240 13.85 1.34 -22.92
N ALA A 241 13.37 2.57 -22.70
CA ALA A 241 13.14 3.59 -23.72
C ALA A 241 14.29 4.60 -23.76
N ASP A 242 14.47 5.25 -24.91
CA ASP A 242 15.31 6.44 -25.04
C ASP A 242 14.54 7.65 -24.45
N VAL A 243 15.19 8.48 -23.62
CA VAL A 243 14.51 9.54 -22.86
C VAL A 243 15.09 10.92 -23.18
N ALA A 244 14.23 11.90 -23.44
CA ALA A 244 14.59 13.31 -23.64
C ALA A 244 13.90 14.23 -22.63
N ALA A 245 14.61 15.26 -22.15
CA ALA A 245 14.10 16.22 -21.17
C ALA A 245 14.73 17.62 -21.36
N SER A 246 14.02 18.65 -20.89
CA SER A 246 14.50 20.05 -20.90
C SER A 246 15.56 20.29 -19.83
N THR A 247 16.51 21.17 -20.13
CA THR A 247 17.53 21.69 -19.20
C THR A 247 17.26 23.13 -18.75
N ASP A 248 16.26 23.79 -19.33
CA ASP A 248 15.79 25.12 -18.94
C ASP A 248 14.24 25.21 -18.95
N ALA A 249 13.71 26.43 -18.89
CA ALA A 249 12.27 26.68 -18.79
C ALA A 249 11.54 26.20 -20.06
N THR A 250 10.61 25.25 -19.90
CA THR A 250 9.78 24.75 -21.00
C THR A 250 8.50 25.57 -21.13
N GLY A 251 8.21 26.13 -22.30
CA GLY A 251 6.96 26.86 -22.56
C GLY A 251 7.08 28.02 -23.53
N SER A 252 6.35 29.10 -23.25
CA SER A 252 6.26 30.26 -24.13
C SER A 252 7.52 31.12 -24.15
N GLN A 253 8.02 31.46 -25.34
CA GLN A 253 9.17 32.36 -25.51
C GLN A 253 8.92 33.77 -24.93
N SER A 254 7.67 34.22 -24.87
CA SER A 254 7.30 35.50 -24.24
C SER A 254 7.53 35.51 -22.73
N PHE A 255 7.61 34.33 -22.11
CA PHE A 255 7.87 34.11 -20.69
C PHE A 255 9.28 33.56 -20.44
N GLY A 256 10.13 33.49 -21.47
CA GLY A 256 11.52 33.10 -21.37
C GLY A 256 11.79 31.60 -21.47
N GLY A 257 10.80 30.79 -21.87
CA GLY A 257 10.98 29.35 -22.12
C GLY A 257 10.90 28.96 -23.60
N ASP A 258 11.23 27.71 -23.90
CA ASP A 258 11.04 27.12 -25.23
C ASP A 258 10.56 25.66 -25.16
N TRP A 259 10.49 24.95 -26.28
CA TRP A 259 10.00 23.56 -26.34
C TRP A 259 11.09 22.60 -26.82
N GLU A 260 12.35 23.02 -26.74
CA GLU A 260 13.51 22.16 -26.99
C GLU A 260 13.70 21.20 -25.80
N LEU A 261 14.34 20.05 -26.07
CA LEU A 261 14.70 19.05 -25.07
C LEU A 261 16.21 18.79 -25.24
N GLU A 262 17.03 19.56 -24.52
CA GLU A 262 18.47 19.67 -24.77
C GLU A 262 19.24 18.46 -24.23
N TYR A 263 18.65 17.70 -23.29
CA TYR A 263 19.27 16.51 -22.73
C TYR A 263 18.56 15.24 -23.19
N GLN A 264 19.36 14.25 -23.62
CA GLN A 264 18.88 12.97 -24.11
C GLN A 264 19.74 11.84 -23.54
N SER A 265 19.09 10.77 -23.08
CA SER A 265 19.68 9.48 -22.73
C SER A 265 19.16 8.45 -23.72
N GLY A 266 19.96 8.17 -24.76
CA GLY A 266 19.52 7.34 -25.87
C GLY A 266 19.56 8.06 -27.22
N ALA A 267 19.02 7.43 -28.26
CA ALA A 267 18.77 8.07 -29.56
C ALA A 267 17.28 8.40 -29.68
N ILE A 268 16.93 9.66 -30.00
CA ILE A 268 15.54 10.07 -30.14
C ILE A 268 15.15 10.06 -31.62
N GLU A 269 14.30 9.10 -32.01
CA GLU A 269 13.79 8.99 -33.39
C GLU A 269 12.48 9.76 -33.61
N THR A 270 11.76 10.03 -32.52
CA THR A 270 10.46 10.73 -32.51
C THR A 270 10.62 12.23 -32.68
N HIS A 271 9.65 12.85 -33.36
CA HIS A 271 9.65 14.29 -33.59
C HIS A 271 9.33 15.07 -32.30
N VAL A 272 10.29 15.87 -31.81
CA VAL A 272 10.08 16.80 -30.69
C VAL A 272 9.15 17.95 -31.11
N PHE A 273 8.18 18.31 -30.26
CA PHE A 273 7.12 19.27 -30.57
C PHE A 273 7.55 20.69 -30.99
N GLY A 274 8.79 21.11 -30.69
CA GLY A 274 9.27 22.49 -30.88
C GLY A 274 9.24 23.06 -32.31
N ASN A 275 8.99 22.24 -33.35
CA ASN A 275 8.94 22.70 -34.74
C ASN A 275 7.53 22.99 -35.30
N SER A 276 6.46 22.85 -34.50
CA SER A 276 5.10 23.13 -34.98
C SER A 276 4.73 24.62 -34.86
N PRO A 277 4.36 25.30 -35.96
CA PRO A 277 4.08 26.75 -35.97
C PRO A 277 2.82 27.19 -35.20
N MET A 278 2.11 26.28 -34.51
CA MET A 278 0.86 26.57 -33.79
C MET A 278 0.95 26.51 -32.24
N ILE A 279 2.14 26.30 -31.67
CA ILE A 279 2.37 26.38 -30.20
C ILE A 279 2.58 27.83 -29.71
N GLY A 280 2.78 28.78 -30.64
CA GLY A 280 3.08 30.19 -30.32
C GLY A 280 1.97 31.00 -29.63
N ASP A 281 0.76 30.44 -29.44
CA ASP A 281 -0.36 31.11 -28.78
C ASP A 281 -0.54 30.71 -27.29
N TRP A 282 0.21 29.72 -26.78
CA TRP A 282 0.19 29.37 -25.36
C TRP A 282 1.04 30.37 -24.56
N ASN A 283 0.47 30.92 -23.49
CA ASN A 283 1.00 32.07 -22.74
C ASN A 283 1.40 31.72 -21.30
N ASP A 284 2.18 30.65 -21.12
CA ASP A 284 2.66 30.25 -19.79
C ASP A 284 4.00 29.48 -19.88
N LEU A 285 4.50 29.00 -18.73
CA LEU A 285 5.61 28.04 -18.59
C LEU A 285 5.11 26.77 -17.89
N LEU A 286 5.72 25.63 -18.17
CA LEU A 286 5.47 24.37 -17.42
C LEU A 286 6.16 24.37 -16.04
N GLY A 287 6.49 25.54 -15.49
CA GLY A 287 7.19 25.71 -14.22
C GLY A 287 6.23 25.68 -13.02
N VAL A 288 6.76 25.27 -11.86
CA VAL A 288 5.99 25.13 -10.62
C VAL A 288 6.53 26.06 -9.54
N ILE A 289 5.66 26.67 -8.73
CA ILE A 289 6.07 27.30 -7.48
C ILE A 289 6.32 26.20 -6.45
N THR A 290 7.57 25.77 -6.33
CA THR A 290 7.98 24.84 -5.28
C THR A 290 8.61 25.58 -4.12
N VAL A 291 8.03 25.42 -2.93
CA VAL A 291 8.63 25.94 -1.70
C VAL A 291 9.87 25.12 -1.38
N SER A 292 11.03 25.75 -1.54
CA SER A 292 12.34 25.10 -1.44
C SER A 292 13.02 25.32 -0.09
N THR A 293 12.40 26.05 0.83
CA THR A 293 12.90 26.24 2.19
C THR A 293 11.77 26.21 3.21
N THR A 294 12.05 25.65 4.40
CA THR A 294 11.15 25.69 5.55
C THR A 294 11.23 27.01 6.32
N ASN A 295 12.20 27.86 5.98
CA ASN A 295 12.39 29.15 6.65
C ASN A 295 11.34 30.15 6.14
N ASP A 296 10.64 30.79 7.07
CA ASP A 296 9.73 31.90 6.76
C ASP A 296 10.53 33.20 6.61
N VAL A 297 11.10 33.40 5.42
CA VAL A 297 11.88 34.57 5.00
C VAL A 297 11.18 35.21 3.80
N LEU A 298 11.21 36.54 3.75
CA LEU A 298 10.64 37.32 2.65
C LEU A 298 11.73 38.23 2.06
N ASP A 299 12.40 37.74 1.03
CA ASP A 299 13.48 38.43 0.33
C ASP A 299 13.47 38.29 -1.21
N GLY A 300 12.57 37.46 -1.77
CA GLY A 300 12.29 37.35 -3.21
C GLY A 300 11.32 38.40 -3.78
N ASP A 301 11.29 38.51 -5.11
CA ASP A 301 10.37 39.41 -5.82
C ASP A 301 8.97 38.80 -5.94
N THR A 302 8.10 39.14 -5.00
CA THR A 302 6.74 38.60 -4.91
C THR A 302 5.70 39.38 -5.74
N SER A 303 6.13 40.23 -6.68
CA SER A 303 5.20 41.03 -7.51
C SER A 303 4.38 40.21 -8.50
N SER A 304 4.82 38.99 -8.82
CA SER A 304 4.09 37.96 -9.57
C SER A 304 4.85 36.63 -9.43
N VAL A 305 4.22 35.52 -9.82
CA VAL A 305 4.85 34.19 -9.85
C VAL A 305 6.09 34.19 -10.75
N ALA A 306 5.98 34.77 -11.95
CA ALA A 306 7.10 34.86 -12.89
C ALA A 306 8.28 35.68 -12.32
N ALA A 307 7.99 36.77 -11.60
CA ALA A 307 9.02 37.58 -10.95
C ALA A 307 9.73 36.81 -9.82
N LEU A 308 8.98 36.03 -9.03
CA LEU A 308 9.52 35.24 -7.94
C LEU A 308 10.45 34.14 -8.45
N LEU A 309 10.07 33.44 -9.52
CA LEU A 309 10.90 32.40 -10.13
C LEU A 309 12.20 32.98 -10.72
N ALA A 310 12.14 34.20 -11.28
CA ALA A 310 13.30 34.91 -11.80
C ALA A 310 14.20 35.50 -10.70
N SER A 311 13.65 35.80 -9.52
CA SER A 311 14.38 36.41 -8.39
C SER A 311 13.93 35.82 -7.05
N ARG A 312 14.45 34.63 -6.74
CA ARG A 312 14.15 33.80 -5.56
C ARG A 312 14.77 34.31 -4.24
N GLY A 313 15.08 35.59 -4.13
CA GLY A 313 15.71 36.15 -2.92
C GLY A 313 17.23 35.98 -2.84
N ILE A 314 17.82 36.43 -1.73
CA ILE A 314 19.28 36.47 -1.51
C ILE A 314 19.83 35.07 -1.22
N ASP A 315 19.04 34.24 -0.55
CA ASP A 315 19.41 32.87 -0.21
C ASP A 315 19.17 31.88 -1.37
N GLY A 316 18.47 32.29 -2.41
CA GLY A 316 18.18 31.50 -3.61
C GLY A 316 17.03 30.50 -3.41
N PHE A 317 16.28 30.60 -2.32
CA PHE A 317 15.18 29.69 -2.00
C PHE A 317 13.85 30.44 -1.92
N ILE A 318 12.76 29.77 -2.32
CA ILE A 318 11.39 30.30 -2.20
C ILE A 318 10.78 29.80 -0.89
N SER A 319 10.35 30.71 -0.04
CA SER A 319 9.56 30.41 1.16
C SER A 319 8.06 30.27 0.85
N LEU A 320 7.30 29.64 1.77
CA LEU A 320 5.85 29.51 1.63
C LEU A 320 5.15 30.88 1.57
N ARG A 321 5.63 31.85 2.37
CA ARG A 321 5.05 33.19 2.39
C ARG A 321 5.28 33.90 1.07
N GLU A 322 6.48 33.78 0.50
CA GLU A 322 6.78 34.35 -0.81
C GLU A 322 5.91 33.77 -1.90
N ALA A 323 5.79 32.44 -1.92
CA ALA A 323 4.95 31.74 -2.87
C ALA A 323 3.50 32.27 -2.83
N ILE A 324 2.90 32.36 -1.64
CA ILE A 324 1.51 32.84 -1.48
C ILE A 324 1.35 34.30 -1.87
N ILE A 325 2.31 35.18 -1.53
CA ILE A 325 2.23 36.59 -1.94
C ILE A 325 2.34 36.71 -3.46
N ALA A 326 3.21 35.93 -4.10
CA ALA A 326 3.38 35.95 -5.55
C ALA A 326 2.13 35.43 -6.29
N THR A 327 1.49 34.38 -5.78
CA THR A 327 0.20 33.88 -6.32
C THR A 327 -0.92 34.89 -6.10
N ASN A 328 -1.02 35.52 -4.94
CA ASN A 328 -1.99 36.59 -4.70
C ASN A 328 -1.85 37.78 -5.67
N ASN A 329 -0.66 38.01 -6.23
CA ASN A 329 -0.38 39.07 -7.20
C ASN A 329 -0.43 38.60 -8.65
N THR A 330 -0.73 37.32 -8.89
CA THR A 330 -0.85 36.72 -10.22
C THR A 330 -2.31 36.36 -10.44
N ALA A 331 -2.88 36.74 -11.57
CA ALA A 331 -4.30 36.52 -11.81
C ALA A 331 -4.53 35.08 -12.26
N GLY A 332 -5.40 34.35 -11.58
CA GLY A 332 -5.78 32.99 -11.99
C GLY A 332 -5.78 32.01 -10.83
N ALA A 333 -6.04 30.75 -11.14
CA ALA A 333 -5.88 29.69 -10.16
C ALA A 333 -4.42 29.22 -10.17
N ASP A 334 -3.72 29.40 -9.05
CA ASP A 334 -2.31 29.01 -8.91
C ASP A 334 -2.14 27.70 -8.15
N THR A 335 -0.98 27.06 -8.29
CA THR A 335 -0.62 25.87 -7.51
C THR A 335 0.75 26.04 -6.84
N ILE A 336 0.81 25.80 -5.53
CA ILE A 336 2.02 25.80 -4.71
C ILE A 336 2.31 24.37 -4.22
N PHE A 337 3.55 23.95 -4.33
CA PHE A 337 4.01 22.65 -3.83
C PHE A 337 4.93 22.81 -2.63
N LEU A 338 4.68 22.01 -1.60
CA LEU A 338 5.53 21.96 -0.42
C LEU A 338 6.39 20.71 -0.46
N THR A 339 7.69 20.93 -0.28
CA THR A 339 8.63 19.84 0.04
C THR A 339 8.30 19.22 1.41
N ALA A 340 8.87 18.05 1.69
CA ALA A 340 8.79 17.46 3.02
C ALA A 340 9.52 18.38 4.02
N GLY A 341 8.87 18.69 5.14
CA GLY A 341 9.41 19.63 6.12
C GLY A 341 8.34 20.29 6.98
N THR A 342 8.80 21.07 7.96
CA THR A 342 7.91 21.89 8.81
C THR A 342 8.13 23.38 8.53
N PHE A 343 7.23 23.98 7.77
CA PHE A 343 7.21 25.40 7.42
C PHE A 343 6.70 26.20 8.62
N THR A 344 7.64 26.70 9.45
CA THR A 344 7.31 27.38 10.70
C THR A 344 7.37 28.89 10.52
N PHE A 345 6.30 29.59 10.91
CA PHE A 345 6.25 31.04 10.80
C PHE A 345 7.29 31.68 11.72
N SER A 346 7.94 32.73 11.22
CA SER A 346 8.97 33.48 11.96
C SER A 346 8.70 34.99 11.97
N ILE A 347 7.86 35.48 11.04
CA ILE A 347 7.49 36.89 10.91
C ILE A 347 6.20 37.16 11.70
N GLY A 348 6.30 37.82 12.86
CA GLY A 348 5.14 38.09 13.72
C GLY A 348 4.23 39.21 13.19
N GLY A 349 2.92 39.05 13.42
CA GLY A 349 1.88 39.99 12.94
C GLY A 349 0.48 39.78 13.54
N GLN A 350 0.35 39.48 14.84
CA GLN A 350 -0.94 39.06 15.43
C GLN A 350 -2.19 39.87 15.03
N GLY A 351 -3.17 39.19 14.45
CA GLY A 351 -4.52 39.75 14.19
C GLY A 351 -4.52 40.88 13.17
N GLU A 352 -3.54 40.86 12.28
CA GLU A 352 -3.45 41.74 11.14
C GLU A 352 -4.05 41.05 9.89
N ASN A 353 -4.18 41.77 8.78
CA ASN A 353 -4.89 41.30 7.59
C ASN A 353 -4.07 41.62 6.32
N ALA A 354 -2.76 41.37 6.38
CA ALA A 354 -1.81 41.56 5.30
C ALA A 354 -0.94 40.31 5.12
N ALA A 355 -0.74 39.91 3.86
CA ALA A 355 0.03 38.72 3.52
C ALA A 355 1.51 38.75 3.93
N PHE A 356 2.05 39.93 4.29
CA PHE A 356 3.47 40.15 4.57
C PHE A 356 3.90 39.75 5.98
N THR A 357 2.99 39.72 6.96
CA THR A 357 3.31 39.34 8.35
C THR A 357 2.22 38.46 8.95
N GLY A 358 2.48 37.80 10.08
CA GLY A 358 1.43 37.04 10.77
C GLY A 358 0.98 35.80 9.98
N ASP A 359 -0.32 35.68 9.78
CA ASP A 359 -0.95 34.61 9.03
C ASP A 359 -0.65 34.69 7.52
N LEU A 360 -1.11 33.66 6.79
CA LEU A 360 -1.01 33.60 5.35
C LEU A 360 -2.37 33.93 4.74
N ASP A 361 -2.55 35.19 4.37
CA ASP A 361 -3.73 35.66 3.61
C ASP A 361 -3.74 35.07 2.19
N ILE A 362 -4.86 34.47 1.81
CA ILE A 362 -5.11 33.99 0.44
C ILE A 362 -6.16 34.91 -0.19
N LEU A 363 -5.76 35.61 -1.26
CA LEU A 363 -6.53 36.66 -1.93
C LEU A 363 -6.95 36.29 -3.36
N ASP A 364 -6.30 35.29 -3.97
CA ASP A 364 -6.72 34.66 -5.23
C ASP A 364 -6.86 33.14 -5.06
N SER A 365 -7.50 32.47 -6.03
CA SER A 365 -7.75 31.04 -5.97
C SER A 365 -6.44 30.25 -6.07
N LEU A 366 -6.27 29.26 -5.19
CA LEU A 366 -4.97 28.67 -4.91
C LEU A 366 -5.12 27.20 -4.49
N THR A 367 -4.28 26.33 -5.04
CA THR A 367 -4.08 24.96 -4.55
C THR A 367 -2.72 24.84 -3.85
N ILE A 368 -2.70 24.38 -2.59
CA ILE A 368 -1.47 24.01 -1.88
C ILE A 368 -1.41 22.50 -1.75
N THR A 369 -0.37 21.89 -2.31
CA THR A 369 -0.15 20.43 -2.24
C THR A 369 1.14 20.13 -1.47
N GLY A 370 1.04 19.36 -0.39
CA GLY A 370 2.20 18.88 0.35
C GLY A 370 2.74 17.55 -0.16
N ALA A 371 3.92 17.16 0.33
CA ALA A 371 4.53 15.85 0.03
C ALA A 371 3.82 14.68 0.75
N GLY A 372 2.78 14.94 1.54
CA GLY A 372 2.09 14.00 2.40
C GLY A 372 1.80 14.65 3.75
N SER A 373 0.62 14.43 4.33
CA SER A 373 0.23 15.11 5.59
C SER A 373 1.12 14.73 6.79
N GLY A 374 1.78 13.57 6.75
CA GLY A 374 2.82 13.17 7.71
C GLY A 374 4.22 13.73 7.42
N LEU A 375 4.42 14.35 6.27
CA LEU A 375 5.73 14.82 5.77
C LEU A 375 5.79 16.35 5.65
N SER A 376 4.72 17.01 5.23
CA SER A 376 4.63 18.46 5.08
C SER A 376 3.72 19.06 6.15
N THR A 377 4.30 19.92 7.00
CA THR A 377 3.59 20.59 8.10
C THR A 377 3.72 22.10 7.99
N ILE A 378 2.60 22.81 7.96
CA ILE A 378 2.51 24.27 8.04
C ILE A 378 2.19 24.63 9.48
N ASN A 379 3.10 25.36 10.13
CA ASN A 379 3.06 25.60 11.57
C ASN A 379 3.17 27.09 11.90
N ALA A 380 2.08 27.69 12.38
CA ALA A 380 2.11 29.09 12.79
C ALA A 380 2.87 29.34 14.11
N GLY A 381 3.29 28.29 14.84
CA GLY A 381 4.17 28.45 16.00
C GLY A 381 3.58 29.25 17.16
N SER A 382 2.24 29.30 17.27
CA SER A 382 1.47 30.20 18.16
C SER A 382 1.63 31.69 17.88
N LEU A 383 2.18 32.07 16.71
CA LEU A 383 2.37 33.47 16.36
C LEU A 383 1.08 34.14 15.94
N ASP A 384 0.27 33.48 15.11
CA ASP A 384 -0.97 33.99 14.53
C ASP A 384 -1.89 32.82 14.13
N ARG A 385 -2.97 33.08 13.38
CA ARG A 385 -3.66 32.04 12.59
C ARG A 385 -2.72 31.46 11.55
N VAL A 386 -3.10 30.32 10.95
CA VAL A 386 -2.32 29.79 9.83
C VAL A 386 -2.75 30.45 8.52
N PHE A 387 -4.05 30.44 8.20
CA PHE A 387 -4.58 31.01 6.95
C PHE A 387 -5.86 31.83 7.16
N GLU A 388 -6.01 32.87 6.35
CA GLU A 388 -7.29 33.57 6.12
C GLU A 388 -7.60 33.59 4.62
N LEU A 389 -8.76 33.06 4.23
CA LEU A 389 -9.27 33.16 2.86
C LEU A 389 -10.17 34.37 2.74
N ARG A 390 -9.88 35.25 1.80
CA ARG A 390 -10.58 36.52 1.67
C ARG A 390 -11.23 36.69 0.31
N GLY A 391 -12.50 37.09 0.32
CA GLY A 391 -13.29 37.25 -0.90
C GLY A 391 -13.81 35.93 -1.49
N ALA A 392 -14.39 36.02 -2.69
CA ALA A 392 -15.06 34.90 -3.36
C ALA A 392 -14.06 34.06 -4.17
N ILE A 393 -13.14 33.41 -3.45
CA ILE A 393 -12.07 32.57 -4.01
C ILE A 393 -12.29 31.08 -3.69
N THR A 394 -11.55 30.21 -4.37
CA THR A 394 -11.43 28.79 -4.00
C THR A 394 -10.02 28.49 -3.55
N ALA A 395 -9.86 28.00 -2.32
CA ALA A 395 -8.60 27.42 -1.87
C ALA A 395 -8.74 25.90 -1.71
N THR A 396 -7.76 25.17 -2.22
CA THR A 396 -7.68 23.72 -2.09
C THR A 396 -6.40 23.35 -1.35
N PHE A 397 -6.52 22.58 -0.26
CA PHE A 397 -5.37 22.06 0.48
C PHE A 397 -5.33 20.54 0.35
N GLU A 398 -4.18 20.02 -0.03
CA GLU A 398 -3.94 18.60 -0.20
C GLU A 398 -2.67 18.16 0.53
N ASP A 399 -2.73 17.02 1.22
CA ASP A 399 -1.54 16.34 1.74
C ASP A 399 -0.67 17.18 2.70
N VAL A 400 -1.32 17.96 3.56
CA VAL A 400 -0.66 18.85 4.52
C VAL A 400 -1.21 18.72 5.93
N THR A 401 -0.34 18.91 6.92
CA THR A 401 -0.74 19.19 8.31
C THR A 401 -0.73 20.70 8.58
N ILE A 402 -1.82 21.23 9.12
CA ILE A 402 -2.01 22.63 9.51
C ILE A 402 -2.12 22.71 11.04
N ARG A 403 -1.17 23.39 11.68
CA ARG A 403 -1.06 23.40 13.15
C ARG A 403 -0.53 24.70 13.75
N GLY A 404 -0.69 24.78 15.08
CA GLY A 404 -0.06 25.80 15.89
C GLY A 404 -0.62 27.20 15.68
N GLY A 405 -1.74 27.34 14.98
CA GLY A 405 -2.46 28.60 14.87
C GLY A 405 -3.02 29.04 16.22
N SER A 406 -2.79 30.28 16.62
CA SER A 406 -3.20 30.80 17.93
C SER A 406 -3.63 32.26 17.87
N MET A 407 -4.90 32.52 18.22
CA MET A 407 -5.42 33.88 18.32
C MET A 407 -5.95 34.28 19.70
N PRO A 408 -5.94 35.59 20.01
CA PRO A 408 -6.70 36.13 21.14
C PRO A 408 -8.19 35.72 21.06
N SER A 409 -8.85 35.62 22.22
CA SER A 409 -10.22 35.10 22.30
C SER A 409 -11.29 35.94 21.58
N ASN A 410 -10.97 37.16 21.15
CA ASN A 410 -11.87 38.03 20.40
C ASN A 410 -11.73 37.88 18.88
N ASP A 411 -10.96 36.89 18.42
CA ASP A 411 -10.75 36.56 17.02
C ASP A 411 -11.14 35.10 16.71
N TRP A 412 -11.09 34.73 15.43
CA TRP A 412 -11.70 33.50 14.92
C TRP A 412 -10.77 32.71 13.99
N GLY A 413 -10.96 31.39 13.92
CA GLY A 413 -10.27 30.55 12.91
C GLY A 413 -8.79 30.30 13.22
N GLY A 414 -8.48 29.54 14.27
CA GLY A 414 -7.09 29.31 14.68
C GLY A 414 -6.24 28.68 13.57
N GLY A 415 -6.70 27.59 12.97
CA GLY A 415 -6.09 27.01 11.77
C GLY A 415 -6.43 27.84 10.54
N VAL A 416 -7.70 27.85 10.15
CA VAL A 416 -8.19 28.57 8.96
C VAL A 416 -9.44 29.39 9.29
N LEU A 417 -9.48 30.63 8.78
CA LEU A 417 -10.69 31.44 8.66
C LEU A 417 -11.10 31.55 7.19
N THR A 418 -12.40 31.41 6.91
CA THR A 418 -12.96 31.63 5.57
C THR A 418 -13.95 32.79 5.58
N ASP A 419 -13.92 33.60 4.53
CA ASP A 419 -14.90 34.66 4.27
C ASP A 419 -16.20 34.14 3.66
N ASN A 420 -17.20 35.02 3.63
CA ASN A 420 -18.45 34.76 2.92
C ASN A 420 -18.19 34.65 1.40
N GLY A 421 -18.58 33.52 0.81
CA GLY A 421 -18.42 33.24 -0.61
C GLY A 421 -17.10 32.55 -0.96
N SER A 422 -16.17 32.40 -0.01
CA SER A 422 -14.99 31.56 -0.20
C SER A 422 -15.39 30.07 -0.23
N THR A 423 -14.62 29.26 -0.95
CA THR A 423 -14.72 27.79 -0.93
C THR A 423 -13.40 27.22 -0.45
N LEU A 424 -13.45 26.37 0.58
CA LEU A 424 -12.31 25.61 1.11
C LEU A 424 -12.51 24.13 0.80
N ASN A 425 -11.65 23.58 -0.05
CA ASN A 425 -11.59 22.16 -0.36
C ASN A 425 -10.42 21.51 0.38
N LEU A 426 -10.67 20.41 1.07
CA LEU A 426 -9.66 19.67 1.84
C LEU A 426 -9.62 18.21 1.37
N SER A 427 -8.41 17.72 1.10
CA SER A 427 -8.16 16.32 0.76
C SER A 427 -6.91 15.82 1.47
N ARG A 428 -7.00 14.79 2.31
CA ARG A 428 -5.84 14.26 3.06
C ARG A 428 -5.15 15.34 3.92
N VAL A 429 -5.95 16.18 4.57
CA VAL A 429 -5.47 17.29 5.42
C VAL A 429 -5.64 16.97 6.90
N VAL A 430 -4.70 17.42 7.73
CA VAL A 430 -4.77 17.32 9.19
C VAL A 430 -4.77 18.70 9.82
N PHE A 431 -5.82 19.06 10.56
CA PHE A 431 -5.87 20.24 11.43
C PHE A 431 -5.62 19.83 12.87
N THR A 432 -4.49 20.24 13.46
CA THR A 432 -4.14 19.80 14.83
C THR A 432 -3.49 20.86 15.70
N GLY A 433 -3.83 20.87 17.00
CA GLY A 433 -3.19 21.72 17.99
C GLY A 433 -3.35 23.22 17.72
N ASN A 434 -4.44 23.63 17.08
CA ASN A 434 -4.79 25.05 16.88
C ASN A 434 -5.65 25.56 18.04
N SER A 435 -5.58 26.85 18.33
CA SER A 435 -6.22 27.48 19.50
C SER A 435 -6.81 28.86 19.18
N THR A 436 -8.02 29.15 19.63
CA THR A 436 -8.61 30.50 19.48
C THR A 436 -9.83 30.70 20.40
N GLY A 437 -10.54 31.83 20.26
CA GLY A 437 -11.90 32.01 20.78
C GLY A 437 -12.89 31.02 20.15
N THR A 438 -13.16 31.20 18.86
CA THR A 438 -14.16 30.45 18.10
C THR A 438 -13.60 29.80 16.83
N GLY A 439 -13.89 28.52 16.58
CA GLY A 439 -13.42 27.80 15.40
C GLY A 439 -11.92 27.53 15.44
N ALA A 440 -11.43 26.79 16.45
CA ALA A 440 -9.99 26.67 16.66
C ALA A 440 -9.29 25.89 15.54
N GLY A 441 -9.85 24.78 15.07
CA GLY A 441 -9.38 24.17 13.83
C GLY A 441 -9.78 25.01 12.62
N ILE A 442 -11.09 25.09 12.36
CA ILE A 442 -11.65 25.76 11.19
C ILE A 442 -12.82 26.67 11.60
N TYR A 443 -12.82 27.90 11.08
CA TYR A 443 -13.98 28.77 11.05
C TYR A 443 -14.51 28.90 9.62
N ASN A 444 -15.71 28.38 9.39
CA ASN A 444 -16.38 28.40 8.09
C ASN A 444 -17.47 29.48 8.02
N TYR A 445 -17.29 30.48 7.14
CA TYR A 445 -18.34 31.43 6.74
C TYR A 445 -18.80 31.23 5.28
N GLY A 446 -18.05 30.44 4.51
CA GLY A 446 -18.31 30.12 3.10
C GLY A 446 -18.74 28.66 2.89
N THR A 447 -18.13 28.00 1.91
CA THR A 447 -18.35 26.57 1.64
C THR A 447 -17.13 25.76 2.08
N LEU A 448 -17.36 24.71 2.87
CA LEU A 448 -16.36 23.73 3.26
C LEU A 448 -16.69 22.37 2.65
N VAL A 449 -15.78 21.82 1.87
CA VAL A 449 -15.82 20.44 1.40
C VAL A 449 -14.57 19.73 1.90
N ALA A 450 -14.74 18.73 2.75
CA ALA A 450 -13.63 17.98 3.32
C ALA A 450 -13.80 16.49 3.04
N THR A 451 -12.76 15.91 2.43
CA THR A 451 -12.64 14.47 2.18
C THR A 451 -11.33 13.97 2.80
N ASP A 452 -11.35 12.79 3.41
CA ASP A 452 -10.15 12.19 4.01
C ASP A 452 -9.42 13.18 4.92
N THR A 453 -10.11 13.75 5.90
CA THR A 453 -9.59 14.88 6.70
C THR A 453 -9.64 14.55 8.18
N VAL A 454 -8.62 14.97 8.93
CA VAL A 454 -8.56 14.82 10.39
C VAL A 454 -8.54 16.19 11.07
N ILE A 455 -9.52 16.46 11.93
CA ILE A 455 -9.57 17.68 12.75
C ILE A 455 -9.45 17.26 14.21
N SER A 456 -8.25 17.41 14.79
CA SER A 456 -7.96 16.84 16.10
C SER A 456 -7.27 17.76 17.09
N ASN A 457 -7.53 17.59 18.37
CA ASN A 457 -6.80 18.27 19.45
C ASN A 457 -6.76 19.81 19.33
N ASN A 458 -7.78 20.42 18.73
CA ASN A 458 -7.92 21.87 18.65
C ASN A 458 -8.70 22.41 19.85
N THR A 459 -8.36 23.60 20.32
CA THR A 459 -8.90 24.19 21.57
C THR A 459 -9.53 25.55 21.33
N GLY A 460 -10.86 25.62 21.35
CA GLY A 460 -11.63 26.86 21.36
C GLY A 460 -12.01 27.27 22.78
N SER A 461 -11.79 28.53 23.16
CA SER A 461 -12.24 29.03 24.48
C SER A 461 -13.74 29.37 24.53
N ASP A 462 -14.40 29.50 23.37
CA ASP A 462 -15.83 29.74 23.23
C ASP A 462 -16.54 28.60 22.47
N TRP A 463 -16.65 28.66 21.14
CA TRP A 463 -17.47 27.72 20.36
C TRP A 463 -16.68 27.01 19.26
N GLY A 464 -17.03 25.76 18.96
CA GLY A 464 -16.44 25.01 17.84
C GLY A 464 -14.96 24.74 18.06
N GLY A 465 -14.63 23.78 18.93
CA GLY A 465 -13.24 23.40 19.18
C GLY A 465 -12.56 22.89 17.90
N GLY A 466 -13.20 21.96 17.20
CA GLY A 466 -12.74 21.50 15.88
C GLY A 466 -13.18 22.42 14.75
N LEU A 467 -14.50 22.50 14.55
CA LEU A 467 -15.12 23.25 13.46
C LEU A 467 -16.23 24.17 13.99
N TYR A 468 -16.19 25.44 13.58
CA TYR A 468 -17.29 26.38 13.74
C TYR A 468 -17.85 26.76 12.37
N ASN A 469 -19.15 26.55 12.16
CA ASN A 469 -19.84 26.95 10.95
C ASN A 469 -20.85 28.07 11.25
N ASP A 470 -20.67 29.23 10.61
CA ASP A 470 -21.63 30.34 10.64
C ASP A 470 -22.23 30.53 9.24
N ARG A 471 -23.49 30.15 9.04
CA ARG A 471 -24.23 30.36 7.77
C ARG A 471 -23.63 29.71 6.51
N GLY A 472 -22.51 28.99 6.61
CA GLY A 472 -21.83 28.33 5.50
C GLY A 472 -22.33 26.91 5.20
N ASN A 473 -22.05 26.41 3.99
CA ASN A 473 -22.35 25.03 3.59
C ASN A 473 -21.19 24.10 3.97
N VAL A 474 -21.49 22.93 4.54
CA VAL A 474 -20.47 21.97 4.98
C VAL A 474 -20.78 20.57 4.46
N THR A 475 -19.84 19.98 3.73
CA THR A 475 -19.88 18.58 3.31
C THR A 475 -18.65 17.86 3.85
N LEU A 476 -18.86 16.89 4.74
CA LEU A 476 -17.79 16.06 5.31
C LEU A 476 -17.97 14.61 4.84
N ASN A 477 -16.94 14.05 4.21
CA ASN A 477 -16.90 12.67 3.76
C ASN A 477 -15.60 11.99 4.22
N ARG A 478 -15.66 10.86 4.93
CA ARG A 478 -14.46 10.19 5.47
C ARG A 478 -13.62 11.17 6.30
N VAL A 479 -14.24 11.74 7.32
CA VAL A 479 -13.62 12.76 8.19
C VAL A 479 -13.62 12.26 9.63
N THR A 480 -12.52 12.51 10.34
CA THR A 480 -12.46 12.28 11.79
C THR A 480 -12.25 13.57 12.55
N ILE A 481 -13.16 13.86 13.48
CA ILE A 481 -13.12 15.01 14.37
C ILE A 481 -12.96 14.51 15.80
N SER A 482 -11.78 14.68 16.39
CA SER A 482 -11.46 14.02 17.65
C SER A 482 -10.62 14.80 18.65
N GLY A 483 -10.90 14.65 19.94
CA GLY A 483 -10.10 15.27 21.01
C GLY A 483 -10.14 16.80 21.02
N ASN A 484 -11.09 17.42 20.31
CA ASN A 484 -11.23 18.87 20.28
C ASN A 484 -11.98 19.36 21.52
N THR A 485 -11.64 20.55 21.99
CA THR A 485 -12.21 21.13 23.22
C THR A 485 -12.82 22.50 22.96
N ALA A 486 -14.03 22.74 23.45
CA ALA A 486 -14.70 24.04 23.45
C ALA A 486 -15.02 24.52 24.89
N GLY A 487 -14.70 25.78 25.19
CA GLY A 487 -15.02 26.37 26.48
C GLY A 487 -16.52 26.65 26.70
N LYS A 488 -17.35 26.64 25.65
CA LYS A 488 -18.82 26.71 25.72
C LYS A 488 -19.46 25.53 24.99
N ASP A 489 -19.76 25.65 23.70
CA ASP A 489 -20.57 24.65 23.00
C ASP A 489 -19.88 24.13 21.73
N GLY A 490 -20.20 22.90 21.33
CA GLY A 490 -19.67 22.29 20.11
C GLY A 490 -18.19 21.95 20.22
N GLY A 491 -17.85 20.97 21.06
CA GLY A 491 -16.45 20.55 21.25
C GLY A 491 -15.82 20.12 19.93
N GLY A 492 -16.50 19.23 19.20
CA GLY A 492 -16.16 18.84 17.84
C GLY A 492 -16.64 19.88 16.83
N ILE A 493 -17.97 19.98 16.66
CA ILE A 493 -18.63 20.87 15.69
C ILE A 493 -19.61 21.81 16.39
N TYR A 494 -19.57 23.10 16.04
CA TYR A 494 -20.64 24.06 16.30
C TYR A 494 -21.25 24.53 14.98
N ASN A 495 -22.53 24.26 14.76
CA ASN A 495 -23.23 24.58 13.52
C ASN A 495 -24.40 25.57 13.73
N ALA A 496 -24.23 26.81 13.26
CA ALA A 496 -25.20 27.90 13.42
C ALA A 496 -25.40 28.74 12.16
N GLY A 497 -26.37 29.65 12.21
CA GLY A 497 -26.70 30.57 11.14
C GLY A 497 -28.07 30.30 10.53
N SER A 498 -28.42 30.95 9.42
CA SER A 498 -29.66 30.70 8.66
C SER A 498 -29.32 30.45 7.20
N GLY A 499 -29.91 29.42 6.58
CA GLY A 499 -29.73 29.09 5.16
C GLY A 499 -28.57 28.15 4.83
N ALA A 500 -27.79 27.75 5.83
CA ALA A 500 -26.72 26.76 5.70
C ALA A 500 -27.24 25.31 5.62
N SER A 501 -26.52 24.46 4.89
CA SER A 501 -26.71 23.01 4.88
C SER A 501 -25.45 22.29 5.41
N MET A 502 -25.64 21.18 6.13
CA MET A 502 -24.56 20.32 6.58
C MET A 502 -24.88 18.84 6.30
N SER A 503 -23.91 18.12 5.74
CA SER A 503 -24.00 16.68 5.49
C SER A 503 -22.75 15.96 5.97
N LEU A 504 -22.95 14.87 6.71
CA LEU A 504 -21.90 14.01 7.26
C LEU A 504 -22.06 12.60 6.65
N THR A 505 -21.02 12.11 6.00
CA THR A 505 -20.98 10.76 5.42
C THR A 505 -19.69 10.06 5.84
N ASN A 506 -19.77 8.85 6.42
CA ASN A 506 -18.58 8.13 6.88
C ASN A 506 -17.71 8.96 7.85
N VAL A 507 -18.34 9.65 8.81
CA VAL A 507 -17.66 10.58 9.73
C VAL A 507 -17.55 9.97 11.13
N THR A 508 -16.40 10.14 11.78
CA THR A 508 -16.23 9.80 13.20
C THR A 508 -16.06 11.06 14.05
N LEU A 509 -16.95 11.28 15.03
CA LEU A 509 -16.83 12.32 16.05
C LEU A 509 -16.52 11.67 17.39
N SER A 510 -15.28 11.78 17.87
CA SER A 510 -14.85 11.03 19.06
C SER A 510 -14.02 11.81 20.07
N GLY A 511 -14.34 11.67 21.36
CA GLY A 511 -13.47 12.24 22.42
C GLY A 511 -13.49 13.76 22.47
N ASN A 512 -14.47 14.43 21.86
CA ASN A 512 -14.56 15.89 21.89
C ASN A 512 -15.28 16.37 23.16
N THR A 513 -14.85 17.51 23.70
CA THR A 513 -15.31 18.02 25.01
C THR A 513 -15.85 19.44 24.89
N ALA A 514 -16.99 19.73 25.51
CA ALA A 514 -17.54 21.08 25.65
C ALA A 514 -17.98 21.36 27.09
N THR A 515 -17.64 22.52 27.68
CA THR A 515 -18.08 22.77 29.08
C THR A 515 -19.58 23.09 29.19
N GLY A 516 -20.19 23.53 28.09
CA GLY A 516 -21.62 23.77 27.89
C GLY A 516 -22.28 22.58 27.20
N ASN A 517 -22.64 22.72 25.93
CA ASN A 517 -23.50 21.76 25.24
C ASN A 517 -22.88 21.19 23.96
N GLY A 518 -23.22 19.95 23.59
CA GLY A 518 -22.80 19.37 22.31
C GLY A 518 -21.31 19.04 22.30
N GLY A 519 -20.89 18.02 23.05
CA GLY A 519 -19.48 17.62 23.11
C GLY A 519 -18.97 17.25 21.72
N GLY A 520 -19.68 16.37 21.03
CA GLY A 520 -19.45 16.04 19.62
C GLY A 520 -19.97 17.13 18.70
N LEU A 521 -21.27 17.41 18.76
CA LEU A 521 -21.96 18.30 17.83
C LEU A 521 -22.98 19.17 18.56
N TRP A 522 -22.88 20.47 18.34
CA TRP A 522 -23.94 21.43 18.64
C TRP A 522 -24.54 21.97 17.35
N THR A 523 -25.87 22.05 17.27
CA THR A 523 -26.52 22.65 16.10
C THR A 523 -27.81 23.42 16.42
N SER A 524 -28.05 24.48 15.65
CA SER A 524 -29.33 25.20 15.56
C SER A 524 -30.00 25.08 14.18
N LEU A 525 -29.46 24.20 13.33
CA LEU A 525 -29.86 23.99 11.95
C LEU A 525 -30.09 22.51 11.67
N SER A 526 -30.81 22.20 10.60
CA SER A 526 -31.00 20.82 10.16
C SER A 526 -29.77 20.30 9.42
N LEU A 527 -29.46 19.01 9.58
CA LEU A 527 -28.36 18.33 8.91
C LEU A 527 -28.68 16.85 8.67
N THR A 528 -27.90 16.24 7.78
CA THR A 528 -27.98 14.80 7.46
C THR A 528 -26.71 14.09 7.89
N ALA A 529 -26.87 12.90 8.47
CA ALA A 529 -25.76 12.05 8.91
C ALA A 529 -26.03 10.60 8.49
N THR A 530 -25.14 10.05 7.65
CA THR A 530 -25.23 8.69 7.13
C THR A 530 -23.91 7.97 7.40
N ASN A 531 -23.98 6.77 7.99
CA ASN A 531 -22.78 6.02 8.35
C ASN A 531 -21.83 6.83 9.25
N VAL A 532 -22.36 7.41 10.33
CA VAL A 532 -21.60 8.27 11.26
C VAL A 532 -21.46 7.58 12.61
N THR A 533 -20.28 7.69 13.22
CA THR A 533 -20.04 7.23 14.60
C THR A 533 -19.78 8.44 15.50
N ILE A 534 -20.67 8.71 16.46
CA ILE A 534 -20.51 9.77 17.47
C ILE A 534 -20.35 9.12 18.84
N ALA A 535 -19.10 9.02 19.31
CA ALA A 535 -18.77 8.24 20.47
C ALA A 535 -17.83 8.95 21.46
N PHE A 536 -17.92 8.64 22.74
CA PHE A 536 -16.99 9.10 23.78
C PHE A 536 -16.81 10.63 23.87
N ASN A 537 -17.79 11.42 23.43
CA ASN A 537 -17.78 12.86 23.61
C ASN A 537 -18.32 13.23 25.00
N ASP A 538 -18.02 14.43 25.48
CA ASP A 538 -18.37 14.90 26.83
C ASP A 538 -18.89 16.33 26.81
N ALA A 539 -20.02 16.58 27.49
CA ALA A 539 -20.56 17.92 27.69
C ALA A 539 -21.49 18.01 28.91
N ALA A 540 -21.87 19.22 29.33
CA ALA A 540 -22.88 19.39 30.37
C ALA A 540 -24.30 19.02 29.91
N SER A 541 -24.58 19.07 28.60
CA SER A 541 -25.81 18.55 27.99
C SER A 541 -25.61 18.16 26.53
N GLY A 542 -26.15 17.01 26.14
CA GLY A 542 -26.05 16.51 24.76
C GLY A 542 -24.61 16.21 24.40
N ASP A 543 -23.96 15.31 25.14
CA ASP A 543 -22.57 14.88 24.97
C ASP A 543 -22.27 14.56 23.50
N GLY A 544 -23.12 13.74 22.88
CA GLY A 544 -23.06 13.47 21.45
C GLY A 544 -23.58 14.65 20.65
N ILE A 545 -24.91 14.85 20.70
CA ILE A 545 -25.60 15.86 19.90
C ILE A 545 -26.46 16.76 20.78
N PHE A 546 -26.22 18.07 20.72
CA PHE A 546 -27.13 19.08 21.26
C PHE A 546 -27.81 19.87 20.14
N MET A 547 -29.14 19.91 20.17
CA MET A 547 -29.92 20.71 19.25
C MET A 547 -30.61 21.89 19.95
N GLN A 548 -30.47 23.10 19.39
CA GLN A 548 -31.08 24.34 19.89
C GLN A 548 -32.29 24.78 19.05
N GLY A 549 -33.37 25.23 19.70
CA GLY A 549 -34.57 25.78 19.04
C GLY A 549 -35.50 24.72 18.40
N GLY A 550 -36.77 25.04 18.13
CA GLY A 550 -37.79 24.04 17.77
C GLY A 550 -37.89 23.61 16.30
N GLY A 551 -36.98 24.05 15.41
CA GLY A 551 -37.06 23.80 13.95
C GLY A 551 -35.80 23.18 13.32
N ALA A 552 -34.84 22.76 14.13
CA ALA A 552 -33.62 22.08 13.68
C ALA A 552 -33.78 20.56 13.85
N ASP A 553 -33.62 19.82 12.76
CA ASP A 553 -33.72 18.35 12.72
C ASP A 553 -32.40 17.72 12.28
N VAL A 554 -31.88 16.80 13.09
CA VAL A 554 -30.78 15.92 12.70
C VAL A 554 -31.37 14.61 12.17
N LEU A 555 -31.13 14.32 10.89
CA LEU A 555 -31.61 13.13 10.21
C LEU A 555 -30.50 12.07 10.19
N LEU A 556 -30.74 10.92 10.84
CA LEU A 556 -29.75 9.84 10.99
C LEU A 556 -30.12 8.59 10.22
N ARG A 557 -29.15 8.00 9.52
CA ARG A 557 -29.21 6.65 8.96
C ARG A 557 -27.90 5.91 9.24
N ASN A 558 -27.97 4.59 9.48
CA ASN A 558 -26.78 3.74 9.64
C ASN A 558 -25.78 4.32 10.65
N SER A 559 -26.22 4.97 11.73
CA SER A 559 -25.32 5.75 12.58
C SER A 559 -25.34 5.28 14.03
N VAL A 560 -24.19 5.41 14.69
CA VAL A 560 -23.96 5.00 16.09
C VAL A 560 -23.84 6.22 16.98
N LEU A 561 -24.57 6.22 18.10
CA LEU A 561 -24.45 7.17 19.20
C LEU A 561 -24.04 6.42 20.48
N TYR A 562 -22.83 6.70 20.98
CA TYR A 562 -22.26 5.99 22.15
C TYR A 562 -21.42 6.90 23.05
N ASN A 563 -22.05 7.64 23.98
CA ASN A 563 -21.38 8.57 24.87
C ASN A 563 -21.61 8.16 26.33
N THR A 564 -20.53 7.99 27.09
CA THR A 564 -20.54 7.19 28.33
C THR A 564 -20.71 7.98 29.63
N PHE A 565 -20.60 9.31 29.60
CA PHE A 565 -20.62 10.15 30.82
C PHE A 565 -21.89 11.03 30.96
N GLY A 566 -22.68 11.18 29.90
CA GLY A 566 -23.93 11.93 29.87
C GLY A 566 -24.93 11.37 28.85
N VAL A 567 -25.58 12.23 28.06
CA VAL A 567 -26.68 11.82 27.15
C VAL A 567 -26.25 11.88 25.68
N ASN A 568 -26.58 10.85 24.90
CA ASN A 568 -26.35 10.83 23.44
C ASN A 568 -27.01 12.02 22.73
N SER A 569 -28.22 12.41 23.12
CA SER A 569 -28.83 13.65 22.65
C SER A 569 -29.69 14.35 23.70
N ASN A 570 -29.80 15.68 23.59
CA ASN A 570 -30.65 16.49 24.48
C ASN A 570 -32.16 16.35 24.18
N ARG A 571 -32.54 15.79 23.04
CA ARG A 571 -33.94 15.54 22.64
C ARG A 571 -34.01 14.48 21.54
N ALA A 572 -35.22 14.05 21.19
CA ALA A 572 -35.46 13.08 20.13
C ALA A 572 -34.92 13.58 18.77
N LEU A 573 -34.24 12.68 18.06
CA LEU A 573 -33.70 12.87 16.71
C LEU A 573 -34.67 12.31 15.67
N THR A 574 -34.51 12.74 14.41
CA THR A 574 -35.27 12.16 13.30
C THR A 574 -34.51 10.97 12.73
N SER A 575 -35.04 9.77 12.92
CA SER A 575 -34.42 8.55 12.38
C SER A 575 -34.94 8.24 10.97
N LEU A 576 -33.99 7.95 10.08
CA LEU A 576 -34.21 7.36 8.76
C LEU A 576 -33.94 5.84 8.73
N GLY A 577 -33.72 5.23 9.90
CA GLY A 577 -33.56 3.79 10.12
C GLY A 577 -32.11 3.31 10.33
N ASN A 578 -32.01 2.11 10.92
CA ASN A 578 -30.79 1.34 11.15
C ASN A 578 -29.74 2.11 11.95
N ASN A 579 -30.15 2.74 13.06
CA ASN A 579 -29.23 3.46 13.95
C ASN A 579 -29.08 2.74 15.29
N ILE A 580 -27.98 3.00 16.00
CA ILE A 580 -27.78 2.56 17.38
C ILE A 580 -27.74 3.78 18.31
N ASP A 581 -28.56 3.73 19.36
CA ASP A 581 -28.54 4.64 20.51
C ASP A 581 -28.29 3.84 21.78
N SER A 582 -27.15 4.06 22.44
CA SER A 582 -26.78 3.26 23.61
C SER A 582 -27.55 3.53 24.90
N ASP A 583 -28.24 4.66 25.02
CA ASP A 583 -28.78 5.13 26.30
C ASP A 583 -30.26 5.56 26.27
N PHE A 584 -30.94 5.38 25.12
CA PHE A 584 -32.33 5.76 24.84
C PHE A 584 -32.61 7.27 24.74
N THR A 585 -31.60 8.13 24.82
CA THR A 585 -31.81 9.58 24.89
C THR A 585 -32.05 10.21 23.52
N ALA A 586 -31.68 9.54 22.44
CA ALA A 586 -31.86 10.03 21.07
C ALA A 586 -33.28 9.78 20.52
N GLY A 587 -34.13 9.01 21.23
CA GLY A 587 -35.54 8.83 20.86
C GLY A 587 -35.76 8.23 19.46
N LEU A 588 -34.84 7.36 19.03
CA LEU A 588 -34.86 6.76 17.70
C LEU A 588 -36.04 5.80 17.55
N THR A 589 -36.83 5.98 16.48
CA THR A 589 -38.09 5.24 16.23
C THR A 589 -38.24 4.78 14.77
N GLY A 590 -37.18 4.89 13.98
CA GLY A 590 -37.13 4.45 12.60
C GLY A 590 -37.01 2.93 12.47
N PRO A 591 -37.12 2.41 11.24
CA PRO A 591 -36.99 0.97 10.97
C PRO A 591 -35.64 0.42 11.44
N ALA A 592 -35.64 -0.74 12.10
CA ALA A 592 -34.43 -1.44 12.56
C ALA A 592 -33.49 -0.61 13.47
N ASP A 593 -33.97 0.49 14.05
CA ASP A 593 -33.22 1.19 15.09
C ASP A 593 -33.08 0.32 16.34
N GLN A 594 -31.92 0.44 16.96
CA GLN A 594 -31.51 -0.28 18.15
C GLN A 594 -31.29 0.73 19.28
N SER A 595 -32.05 0.65 20.37
CA SER A 595 -31.93 1.55 21.51
C SER A 595 -31.61 0.81 22.80
N GLY A 596 -30.75 1.39 23.63
CA GLY A 596 -30.25 0.81 24.87
C GLY A 596 -29.23 -0.31 24.68
N ILE A 597 -28.58 -0.36 23.52
CA ILE A 597 -27.63 -1.42 23.16
C ILE A 597 -26.23 -0.84 23.07
N ASN A 598 -25.26 -1.56 23.63
CA ASN A 598 -23.86 -1.22 23.46
C ASN A 598 -23.41 -1.64 22.04
N PRO A 599 -22.96 -0.73 21.17
CA PRO A 599 -22.45 -1.05 19.84
C PRO A 599 -21.15 -1.87 19.85
N LEU A 600 -20.53 -2.12 21.01
CA LEU A 600 -19.27 -2.85 21.15
C LEU A 600 -18.17 -2.26 20.26
N LEU A 601 -17.92 -0.96 20.42
CA LEU A 601 -16.79 -0.27 19.79
C LEU A 601 -15.48 -0.57 20.53
N ASP A 602 -14.35 -0.50 19.82
CA ASP A 602 -13.06 -0.35 20.47
C ASP A 602 -13.07 0.82 21.47
N ALA A 603 -12.38 0.64 22.61
CA ALA A 603 -12.42 1.62 23.70
C ALA A 603 -11.64 2.92 23.41
N THR A 604 -10.79 2.90 22.38
CA THR A 604 -9.94 4.02 21.98
C THR A 604 -10.03 4.18 20.48
N LEU A 605 -10.04 5.43 20.01
CA LEU A 605 -9.96 5.74 18.59
C LEU A 605 -8.58 5.35 18.06
N GLN A 606 -8.53 4.57 16.98
CA GLN A 606 -7.30 3.97 16.47
C GLN A 606 -7.21 4.10 14.94
N ASN A 607 -6.00 3.92 14.41
CA ASN A 607 -5.81 3.71 12.99
C ASN A 607 -6.22 2.27 12.65
N ASN A 608 -7.46 2.09 12.20
CA ASN A 608 -7.96 0.81 11.67
C ASN A 608 -7.93 0.78 10.13
N GLY A 609 -7.15 1.68 9.53
CA GLY A 609 -6.91 1.84 8.10
C GLY A 609 -7.49 3.04 7.42
N GLY A 610 -7.06 3.22 6.17
CA GLY A 610 -7.29 4.44 5.42
C GLY A 610 -6.56 5.63 6.01
N PHE A 611 -6.95 6.83 5.57
CA PHE A 611 -6.34 8.08 6.02
C PHE A 611 -6.82 8.52 7.42
N VAL A 612 -8.08 8.23 7.75
CA VAL A 612 -8.71 8.69 9.01
C VAL A 612 -8.78 7.60 10.07
N THR A 613 -8.72 8.00 11.33
CA THR A 613 -8.90 7.06 12.46
C THR A 613 -10.37 6.78 12.71
N THR A 614 -10.70 5.57 13.17
CA THR A 614 -12.08 5.11 13.36
C THR A 614 -12.23 4.33 14.65
N HIS A 615 -13.47 4.05 15.05
CA HIS A 615 -13.79 3.02 16.02
C HIS A 615 -14.23 1.77 15.27
N ARG A 616 -13.48 0.67 15.41
CA ARG A 616 -13.86 -0.62 14.85
C ARG A 616 -14.98 -1.25 15.69
N LEU A 617 -15.86 -1.98 15.02
CA LEU A 617 -16.86 -2.83 15.65
C LEU A 617 -16.19 -4.12 16.12
N LEU A 618 -16.33 -4.45 17.40
CA LEU A 618 -15.80 -5.68 17.97
C LEU A 618 -16.69 -6.88 17.61
N SER A 619 -16.10 -8.07 17.63
CA SER A 619 -16.82 -9.32 17.41
C SER A 619 -18.05 -9.43 18.32
N GLY A 620 -19.18 -9.80 17.73
CA GLY A 620 -20.48 -9.87 18.41
C GLY A 620 -21.24 -8.54 18.51
N SER A 621 -20.71 -7.45 17.93
CA SER A 621 -21.44 -6.20 17.80
C SER A 621 -22.73 -6.39 17.02
N SER A 622 -23.81 -5.77 17.51
CA SER A 622 -25.11 -5.76 16.81
C SER A 622 -25.16 -4.75 15.67
N ALA A 623 -24.08 -4.01 15.43
CA ALA A 623 -23.93 -3.10 14.32
C ALA A 623 -23.49 -3.81 13.03
N ILE A 624 -22.86 -4.97 13.16
CA ILE A 624 -22.29 -5.75 12.04
C ILE A 624 -23.41 -6.29 11.15
N ASP A 625 -23.33 -6.03 9.85
CA ASP A 625 -24.24 -6.47 8.79
C ASP A 625 -25.71 -6.08 8.98
N THR A 626 -25.98 -5.04 9.79
CA THR A 626 -27.35 -4.65 10.16
C THR A 626 -27.76 -3.27 9.65
N GLY A 627 -26.88 -2.56 8.95
CA GLY A 627 -27.18 -1.29 8.30
C GLY A 627 -28.06 -1.47 7.05
N SER A 628 -28.61 -0.34 6.61
CA SER A 628 -29.41 -0.26 5.39
C SER A 628 -28.51 0.01 4.19
N THR A 629 -28.74 -0.68 3.08
CA THR A 629 -28.10 -0.36 1.79
C THR A 629 -28.63 0.93 1.17
N VAL A 630 -29.75 1.48 1.66
CA VAL A 630 -30.36 2.68 1.09
C VAL A 630 -29.50 3.90 1.43
N SER A 631 -28.90 4.51 0.41
CA SER A 631 -28.02 5.68 0.54
C SER A 631 -26.73 5.41 1.33
N ALA A 632 -26.39 4.14 1.61
CA ALA A 632 -25.09 3.78 2.12
C ALA A 632 -24.04 4.01 1.01
N PRO A 633 -22.91 4.67 1.30
CA PRO A 633 -21.80 4.75 0.37
C PRO A 633 -21.21 3.35 0.10
N THR A 634 -20.58 3.16 -1.06
CA THR A 634 -19.95 1.89 -1.46
C THR A 634 -18.70 1.55 -0.64
N VAL A 635 -18.12 2.55 0.03
CA VAL A 635 -16.95 2.43 0.89
C VAL A 635 -17.24 3.00 2.29
N ASP A 636 -16.46 2.60 3.28
CA ASP A 636 -16.52 3.14 4.64
C ASP A 636 -15.60 4.36 4.84
N ALA A 637 -15.43 4.81 6.09
CA ALA A 637 -14.56 5.94 6.44
C ALA A 637 -13.10 5.75 6.03
N ARG A 638 -12.64 4.52 5.86
CA ARG A 638 -11.26 4.18 5.52
C ARG A 638 -11.06 4.07 4.02
N ASN A 639 -12.09 4.37 3.24
CA ASN A 639 -12.16 4.08 1.80
C ASN A 639 -12.11 2.58 1.50
N THR A 640 -12.57 1.74 2.45
CA THR A 640 -12.62 0.29 2.31
C THR A 640 -14.00 -0.12 1.80
N ALA A 641 -14.07 -1.01 0.81
CA ALA A 641 -15.33 -1.42 0.19
C ALA A 641 -16.25 -2.15 1.19
N ARG A 642 -17.56 -1.88 1.09
CA ARG A 642 -18.60 -2.58 1.83
C ARG A 642 -18.97 -3.90 1.15
N ASP A 643 -19.28 -4.93 1.92
CA ASP A 643 -19.49 -6.30 1.44
C ASP A 643 -20.93 -6.57 0.93
N GLY A 644 -21.75 -5.52 0.86
CA GLY A 644 -23.15 -5.60 0.44
C GLY A 644 -24.15 -5.67 1.59
N ALA A 645 -23.68 -5.84 2.84
CA ALA A 645 -24.45 -5.70 4.06
C ALA A 645 -23.83 -4.59 4.95
N PRO A 646 -24.08 -3.30 4.64
CA PRO A 646 -23.40 -2.21 5.35
C PRO A 646 -23.56 -2.29 6.86
N ASP A 647 -22.49 -2.02 7.58
CA ASP A 647 -22.52 -1.87 9.02
C ASP A 647 -23.17 -0.55 9.47
N ILE A 648 -23.74 -0.56 10.67
CA ILE A 648 -24.15 0.66 11.35
C ILE A 648 -22.90 1.37 11.88
N GLY A 649 -22.64 2.58 11.39
CA GLY A 649 -21.52 3.43 11.77
C GLY A 649 -20.60 3.77 10.60
N ALA A 650 -19.51 4.45 10.94
CA ALA A 650 -18.50 4.90 9.97
C ALA A 650 -17.52 3.81 9.53
N TYR A 651 -17.45 2.69 10.26
CA TYR A 651 -16.56 1.57 10.03
C TYR A 651 -17.33 0.39 9.42
N GLU A 652 -16.72 -0.29 8.44
CA GLU A 652 -17.18 -1.59 7.94
C GLU A 652 -16.25 -2.71 8.43
N VAL A 653 -16.80 -3.71 9.11
CA VAL A 653 -16.13 -4.98 9.33
C VAL A 653 -16.09 -5.70 7.99
N GLN A 654 -14.92 -5.73 7.38
CA GLN A 654 -14.67 -6.74 6.36
C GLN A 654 -14.39 -8.05 7.09
N GLU A 655 -15.35 -8.97 7.09
CA GLU A 655 -14.99 -10.37 7.30
C GLU A 655 -14.17 -10.81 6.08
N LEU A 656 -12.87 -10.53 6.18
CA LEU A 656 -11.86 -10.80 5.18
C LEU A 656 -11.78 -12.27 4.78
N LEU A 657 -12.44 -13.19 5.48
CA LEU A 657 -12.54 -14.60 5.14
C LEU A 657 -13.72 -15.19 5.89
N THR A 658 -14.51 -16.03 5.24
CA THR A 658 -15.46 -16.89 5.99
C THR A 658 -14.66 -17.90 6.80
N SER A 659 -14.44 -17.56 8.07
CA SER A 659 -13.66 -18.39 8.98
C SER A 659 -14.55 -19.46 9.62
N ARG A 660 -14.02 -20.68 9.71
CA ARG A 660 -14.67 -21.71 10.52
C ARG A 660 -14.38 -21.47 12.00
N ALA A 661 -15.17 -22.11 12.85
CA ALA A 661 -14.89 -22.13 14.28
C ALA A 661 -13.53 -22.79 14.54
N GLU A 662 -12.79 -22.25 15.51
CA GLU A 662 -11.60 -22.88 16.08
C GLU A 662 -11.94 -24.31 16.54
N SER A 663 -11.10 -25.28 16.18
CA SER A 663 -11.30 -26.69 16.48
C SER A 663 -10.09 -27.30 17.17
N LEU A 664 -10.31 -28.01 18.28
CA LEU A 664 -9.28 -28.81 18.96
C LEU A 664 -8.91 -30.04 18.10
N VAL A 665 -7.62 -30.20 17.81
CA VAL A 665 -7.07 -31.27 16.95
C VAL A 665 -6.87 -32.56 17.74
N ASN A 666 -6.21 -32.48 18.90
CA ASN A 666 -5.90 -33.62 19.77
C ASN A 666 -7.15 -34.16 20.50
N THR A 667 -7.05 -35.40 20.96
CA THR A 667 -8.08 -36.06 21.80
C THR A 667 -7.65 -36.22 23.26
N ALA A 668 -6.34 -36.37 23.53
CA ALA A 668 -5.81 -36.33 24.88
C ALA A 668 -5.76 -34.87 25.37
N ILE A 669 -6.33 -34.54 26.54
CA ILE A 669 -6.43 -33.14 27.02
C ILE A 669 -5.74 -32.90 28.37
N THR A 670 -5.03 -33.91 28.87
CA THR A 670 -4.27 -33.85 30.14
C THR A 670 -2.77 -33.76 29.95
N ASN A 671 -2.33 -33.85 28.70
CA ASN A 671 -0.93 -33.92 28.31
C ASN A 671 -0.50 -32.55 27.79
N THR A 672 0.79 -32.24 27.86
CA THR A 672 1.33 -31.07 27.17
C THR A 672 1.52 -31.46 25.71
N GLN A 673 0.88 -30.73 24.80
CA GLN A 673 1.07 -30.92 23.36
C GLN A 673 1.61 -29.67 22.72
N SER A 674 2.31 -29.86 21.62
CA SER A 674 2.80 -28.75 20.83
C SER A 674 3.07 -29.13 19.38
N THR A 675 2.74 -28.25 18.43
CA THR A 675 3.12 -28.36 17.01
C THR A 675 4.64 -28.34 16.83
N SER A 676 5.40 -27.67 17.71
CA SER A 676 6.88 -27.72 17.80
C SER A 676 7.34 -27.77 19.26
N SER A 677 8.52 -28.32 19.57
CA SER A 677 9.04 -28.23 20.95
C SER A 677 9.92 -26.99 21.19
N GLU A 678 10.18 -26.20 20.14
CA GLU A 678 11.13 -25.09 20.15
C GLU A 678 10.63 -23.89 19.30
N SER A 679 10.97 -22.66 19.71
CA SER A 679 10.68 -21.41 18.96
C SER A 679 11.77 -21.20 17.91
N ARG A 680 11.46 -21.58 16.67
CA ARG A 680 12.44 -21.69 15.56
C ARG A 680 11.95 -21.09 14.23
N GLY A 681 10.79 -20.45 14.18
CA GLY A 681 10.11 -20.15 12.92
C GLY A 681 9.38 -21.38 12.37
N SER A 682 9.86 -21.94 11.24
CA SER A 682 9.22 -23.04 10.49
C SER A 682 8.83 -24.23 11.38
N THR A 683 7.52 -24.42 11.56
CA THR A 683 6.98 -25.57 12.30
C THR A 683 6.36 -26.64 11.39
N HIS A 684 6.13 -26.34 10.10
CA HIS A 684 5.50 -27.20 9.06
C HIS A 684 4.62 -28.33 9.63
N ALA A 685 3.68 -27.95 10.50
CA ALA A 685 2.86 -28.87 11.28
C ALA A 685 1.54 -29.22 10.59
N VAL A 686 1.21 -28.51 9.50
CA VAL A 686 0.04 -28.77 8.66
C VAL A 686 0.45 -28.85 7.19
N ALA A 687 -0.12 -29.81 6.46
CA ALA A 687 0.05 -29.92 5.02
C ALA A 687 -1.26 -30.36 4.35
N ALA A 688 -1.55 -29.78 3.18
CA ALA A 688 -2.79 -29.99 2.46
C ALA A 688 -2.62 -30.57 1.05
N ALA A 689 -3.65 -31.29 0.60
CA ALA A 689 -3.80 -31.77 -0.76
C ALA A 689 -4.63 -30.80 -1.61
N ARG A 690 -4.63 -31.01 -2.92
CA ARG A 690 -5.38 -30.19 -3.88
C ARG A 690 -6.90 -30.28 -3.73
N ASP A 691 -7.44 -31.26 -3.03
CA ASP A 691 -8.88 -31.33 -2.76
C ASP A 691 -9.28 -30.61 -1.47
N GLY A 692 -8.32 -29.99 -0.77
CA GLY A 692 -8.51 -29.31 0.51
C GLY A 692 -8.40 -30.22 1.74
N SER A 693 -8.28 -31.55 1.55
CA SER A 693 -7.96 -32.45 2.67
C SER A 693 -6.56 -32.14 3.22
N HIS A 694 -6.38 -32.30 4.52
CA HIS A 694 -5.13 -31.93 5.17
C HIS A 694 -4.83 -32.82 6.37
N VAL A 695 -3.58 -32.80 6.80
CA VAL A 695 -3.09 -33.47 8.00
C VAL A 695 -2.46 -32.46 8.94
N VAL A 696 -2.71 -32.60 10.24
CA VAL A 696 -1.98 -31.87 11.29
C VAL A 696 -1.15 -32.86 12.08
N VAL A 697 0.11 -32.53 12.34
CA VAL A 697 1.06 -33.31 13.15
C VAL A 697 1.53 -32.52 14.36
N TRP A 698 1.81 -33.20 15.47
CA TRP A 698 2.29 -32.56 16.70
C TRP A 698 3.05 -33.53 17.60
N SER A 699 3.71 -32.99 18.61
CA SER A 699 4.36 -33.75 19.69
C SER A 699 3.48 -33.74 20.94
N SER A 700 3.37 -34.87 21.65
CA SER A 700 2.59 -34.98 22.90
C SER A 700 3.39 -35.69 23.99
N LEU A 701 3.50 -35.04 25.15
CA LEU A 701 4.28 -35.53 26.29
C LEU A 701 3.52 -36.63 27.06
N ASN A 702 4.13 -37.80 27.23
CA ASN A 702 3.65 -38.99 27.95
C ASN A 702 2.44 -39.71 27.32
N GLN A 703 2.01 -39.35 26.11
CA GLN A 703 0.81 -39.96 25.53
C GLN A 703 1.04 -41.39 25.03
N ASP A 704 2.25 -41.71 24.57
CA ASP A 704 2.62 -43.05 24.08
C ASP A 704 3.14 -43.98 25.21
N GLY A 705 3.12 -43.50 26.46
CA GLY A 705 3.69 -44.17 27.63
C GLY A 705 5.19 -43.96 27.82
N GLY A 706 5.85 -43.20 26.95
CA GLY A 706 7.23 -42.74 27.03
C GLY A 706 7.34 -41.25 27.35
N GLY A 707 8.35 -40.58 26.77
CA GLY A 707 8.54 -39.14 26.83
C GLY A 707 7.61 -38.42 25.84
N TRP A 708 8.17 -37.53 25.02
CA TRP A 708 7.41 -36.97 23.88
C TRP A 708 7.21 -38.04 22.78
N GLY A 709 6.00 -38.11 22.23
CA GLY A 709 5.68 -38.91 21.04
C GLY A 709 5.06 -38.05 19.93
N VAL A 710 5.13 -38.50 18.68
CA VAL A 710 4.64 -37.78 17.50
C VAL A 710 3.30 -38.34 17.04
N TYR A 711 2.31 -37.47 16.85
CA TYR A 711 0.92 -37.82 16.54
C TYR A 711 0.43 -37.09 15.29
N GLY A 712 -0.60 -37.64 14.66
CA GLY A 712 -1.26 -37.04 13.51
C GLY A 712 -2.78 -37.19 13.53
N GLN A 713 -3.47 -36.25 12.87
CA GLN A 713 -4.91 -36.26 12.64
C GLN A 713 -5.19 -35.80 11.20
N LEU A 714 -5.99 -36.57 10.47
CA LEU A 714 -6.46 -36.24 9.13
C LEU A 714 -7.76 -35.43 9.18
N PHE A 715 -7.96 -34.59 8.17
CA PHE A 715 -9.13 -33.76 8.00
C PHE A 715 -9.61 -33.80 6.55
N ASP A 716 -10.93 -33.72 6.36
CA ASP A 716 -11.52 -33.51 5.03
C ASP A 716 -11.39 -32.02 4.61
N ALA A 717 -11.80 -31.73 3.37
CA ALA A 717 -11.79 -30.37 2.83
C ALA A 717 -12.67 -29.36 3.59
N ALA A 718 -13.58 -29.87 4.42
CA ALA A 718 -14.44 -29.09 5.30
C ALA A 718 -13.86 -28.99 6.73
N GLY A 719 -12.63 -29.44 6.98
CA GLY A 719 -12.01 -29.39 8.30
C GLY A 719 -12.66 -30.32 9.31
N ASN A 720 -13.42 -31.33 8.88
CA ASN A 720 -13.90 -32.38 9.78
C ASN A 720 -12.82 -33.45 9.93
N LYS A 721 -12.63 -33.96 11.16
CA LYS A 721 -11.70 -35.07 11.42
C LYS A 721 -12.07 -36.33 10.63
N VAL A 722 -11.10 -36.89 9.91
CA VAL A 722 -11.19 -38.17 9.21
C VAL A 722 -10.44 -39.23 10.03
N GLY A 723 -11.13 -40.30 10.40
CA GLY A 723 -10.55 -41.34 11.24
C GLY A 723 -10.32 -40.87 12.69
N VAL A 724 -9.38 -41.53 13.37
CA VAL A 724 -8.95 -41.18 14.73
C VAL A 724 -7.53 -40.66 14.71
N GLU A 725 -7.17 -39.91 15.75
CA GLU A 725 -5.78 -39.59 16.07
C GLU A 725 -4.90 -40.86 16.10
N PHE A 726 -3.70 -40.79 15.52
CA PHE A 726 -2.80 -41.92 15.40
C PHE A 726 -1.35 -41.58 15.73
N LEU A 727 -0.63 -42.55 16.31
CA LEU A 727 0.80 -42.45 16.63
C LEU A 727 1.65 -42.65 15.36
N ILE A 728 2.57 -41.71 15.11
CA ILE A 728 3.43 -41.70 13.92
C ILE A 728 4.73 -42.45 14.17
N ASN A 729 5.42 -42.16 15.28
CA ASN A 729 6.63 -42.86 15.69
C ASN A 729 6.33 -44.31 16.09
N GLN A 730 7.27 -45.21 15.81
CA GLN A 730 7.24 -46.60 16.31
C GLN A 730 8.12 -46.75 17.55
N THR A 731 9.20 -45.97 17.63
CA THR A 731 10.03 -45.89 18.83
C THR A 731 9.40 -44.95 19.85
N THR A 732 9.16 -45.44 21.07
CA THR A 732 8.53 -44.68 22.18
C THR A 732 9.46 -44.52 23.38
N THR A 733 10.76 -44.81 23.21
CA THR A 733 11.76 -44.65 24.27
C THR A 733 12.35 -43.25 24.16
N ASN A 734 12.51 -42.56 25.30
CA ASN A 734 12.92 -41.14 25.36
C ASN A 734 11.92 -40.24 24.60
N ASP A 735 12.42 -39.16 23.98
CA ASP A 735 11.60 -38.14 23.33
C ASP A 735 11.68 -38.23 21.80
N GLN A 736 10.52 -38.12 21.17
CA GLN A 736 10.31 -37.91 19.75
C GLN A 736 9.55 -36.58 19.58
N LYS A 737 10.20 -35.57 18.99
CA LYS A 737 9.74 -34.17 18.99
C LYS A 737 10.09 -33.45 17.68
N ASP A 738 9.59 -32.21 17.52
CA ASP A 738 9.86 -31.33 16.37
C ASP A 738 9.42 -31.96 15.04
N ALA A 739 8.16 -32.39 15.00
CA ALA A 739 7.60 -33.08 13.84
C ALA A 739 7.21 -32.09 12.74
N THR A 740 7.61 -32.39 11.51
CA THR A 740 7.26 -31.63 10.30
C THR A 740 6.64 -32.55 9.25
N VAL A 741 5.74 -32.01 8.43
CA VAL A 741 5.00 -32.78 7.42
C VAL A 741 4.99 -32.08 6.05
N ALA A 742 5.10 -32.87 4.98
CA ALA A 742 4.86 -32.42 3.61
C ALA A 742 3.94 -33.41 2.89
N MET A 743 3.09 -32.89 2.01
CA MET A 743 2.04 -33.65 1.32
C MET A 743 2.03 -33.31 -0.17
N ASN A 744 1.81 -34.30 -1.03
CA ASN A 744 1.59 -34.05 -2.46
C ASN A 744 0.12 -33.74 -2.76
N GLY A 745 -0.17 -33.26 -3.97
CA GLY A 745 -1.53 -32.94 -4.40
C GLY A 745 -2.53 -34.12 -4.45
N ARG A 746 -2.09 -35.37 -4.20
CA ARG A 746 -2.96 -36.56 -4.09
C ARG A 746 -3.27 -36.95 -2.64
N GLY A 747 -2.62 -36.30 -1.67
CA GLY A 747 -2.76 -36.58 -0.25
C GLY A 747 -1.69 -37.52 0.33
N ASP A 748 -0.75 -38.06 -0.45
CA ASP A 748 0.35 -38.85 0.14
C ASP A 748 1.31 -37.92 0.88
N PHE A 749 1.77 -38.32 2.07
CA PHE A 749 2.57 -37.45 2.93
C PHE A 749 3.75 -38.15 3.61
N VAL A 750 4.76 -37.35 3.99
CA VAL A 750 5.94 -37.75 4.78
C VAL A 750 5.95 -36.92 6.04
N VAL A 751 6.23 -37.56 7.17
CA VAL A 751 6.48 -36.87 8.44
C VAL A 751 7.93 -37.13 8.87
N SER A 752 8.66 -36.08 9.26
CA SER A 752 10.00 -36.15 9.86
C SER A 752 10.00 -35.62 11.28
N TRP A 753 10.90 -36.11 12.14
CA TRP A 753 11.02 -35.68 13.53
C TRP A 753 12.42 -35.97 14.11
N THR A 754 12.73 -35.33 15.22
CA THR A 754 13.93 -35.57 16.05
C THR A 754 13.65 -36.69 17.06
N SER A 755 14.56 -37.64 17.20
CA SER A 755 14.45 -38.76 18.15
C SER A 755 15.68 -38.89 19.04
N VAL A 756 15.47 -38.89 20.36
CA VAL A 756 16.55 -38.92 21.34
C VAL A 756 17.12 -40.33 21.52
N SER A 757 18.39 -40.47 21.17
CA SER A 757 19.26 -41.64 21.36
C SER A 757 18.84 -42.91 20.60
N GLN A 758 17.93 -42.80 19.64
CA GLN A 758 17.47 -43.95 18.84
C GLN A 758 18.56 -44.50 17.91
N ASP A 759 19.47 -43.66 17.44
CA ASP A 759 20.60 -44.04 16.59
C ASP A 759 21.84 -44.49 17.39
N GLY A 760 21.77 -44.41 18.72
CA GLY A 760 22.84 -44.74 19.66
C GLY A 760 23.68 -43.55 20.15
N SER A 761 23.39 -42.31 19.75
CA SER A 761 24.11 -41.10 20.17
C SER A 761 23.23 -39.86 20.09
N GLY A 762 23.14 -39.07 21.16
CA GLY A 762 22.53 -37.72 21.07
C GLY A 762 21.13 -37.73 20.47
N ASN A 763 20.82 -36.75 19.64
CA ASN A 763 19.60 -36.66 18.84
C ASN A 763 19.84 -37.11 17.39
N GLY A 764 18.87 -37.79 16.79
CA GLY A 764 18.91 -38.19 15.38
C GLY A 764 17.60 -37.90 14.65
N VAL A 765 17.69 -37.74 13.33
CA VAL A 765 16.54 -37.43 12.46
C VAL A 765 15.91 -38.69 11.86
N TYR A 766 14.60 -38.81 11.99
CA TYR A 766 13.79 -39.93 11.51
C TYR A 766 12.61 -39.45 10.67
N ALA A 767 12.08 -40.34 9.83
CA ALA A 767 10.90 -40.06 9.03
C ALA A 767 10.04 -41.31 8.77
N ARG A 768 8.78 -41.09 8.38
CA ARG A 768 7.84 -42.13 7.98
C ARG A 768 6.86 -41.63 6.93
N ARG A 769 6.46 -42.54 6.04
CA ARG A 769 5.62 -42.27 4.87
C ARG A 769 4.21 -42.81 5.05
N TYR A 770 3.24 -42.09 4.50
CA TYR A 770 1.82 -42.42 4.55
C TYR A 770 1.15 -42.19 3.20
N ASP A 771 0.10 -42.96 2.92
CA ASP A 771 -0.83 -42.65 1.83
C ASP A 771 -1.88 -41.63 2.27
N ALA A 772 -2.70 -41.16 1.32
CA ALA A 772 -3.79 -40.22 1.56
C ALA A 772 -4.84 -40.68 2.60
N ALA A 773 -4.92 -41.97 2.91
CA ALA A 773 -5.82 -42.49 3.94
C ALA A 773 -5.16 -42.52 5.34
N GLY A 774 -3.91 -42.06 5.47
CA GLY A 774 -3.13 -42.16 6.71
C GLY A 774 -2.59 -43.55 6.98
N THR A 775 -2.55 -44.43 5.98
CA THR A 775 -1.95 -45.75 6.11
C THR A 775 -0.45 -45.64 5.93
N ALA A 776 0.32 -46.12 6.91
CA ALA A 776 1.77 -46.13 6.81
C ALA A 776 2.26 -47.01 5.65
N LEU A 777 3.09 -46.44 4.77
CA LEU A 777 3.69 -47.12 3.60
C LEU A 777 4.99 -47.87 3.93
N GLY A 778 5.41 -47.82 5.20
CA GLY A 778 6.60 -48.48 5.70
C GLY A 778 6.82 -48.26 7.20
N ASN A 779 7.92 -48.80 7.70
CA ASN A 779 8.43 -48.49 9.04
C ASN A 779 9.08 -47.10 9.06
N GLU A 780 9.28 -46.55 10.26
CA GLU A 780 10.16 -45.38 10.43
C GLU A 780 11.59 -45.71 9.97
N PHE A 781 12.29 -44.72 9.42
CA PHE A 781 13.66 -44.87 8.95
C PHE A 781 14.50 -43.65 9.34
N ARG A 782 15.80 -43.87 9.55
CA ARG A 782 16.77 -42.80 9.85
C ARG A 782 17.14 -42.03 8.59
N VAL A 783 17.16 -40.71 8.66
CA VAL A 783 17.42 -39.82 7.53
C VAL A 783 18.92 -39.59 7.33
N GLY A 784 19.60 -39.13 8.36
CA GLY A 784 21.04 -38.84 8.34
C GLY A 784 21.89 -40.10 8.17
N MET A 785 23.07 -39.95 7.56
CA MET A 785 24.11 -40.99 7.55
C MET A 785 25.08 -40.84 8.73
N THR A 786 25.18 -39.63 9.28
CA THR A 786 25.87 -39.36 10.54
C THR A 786 25.04 -39.89 11.72
N SER A 787 25.72 -40.28 12.80
CA SER A 787 25.10 -40.81 14.03
C SER A 787 25.93 -40.45 15.26
N THR A 788 26.69 -39.36 15.19
CA THR A 788 27.60 -38.91 16.25
C THR A 788 27.28 -37.46 16.52
N GLY A 789 27.10 -37.10 17.79
CA GLY A 789 26.57 -35.79 18.16
C GLY A 789 25.08 -35.69 17.84
N ASP A 790 24.56 -34.47 17.88
CA ASP A 790 23.14 -34.19 17.72
C ASP A 790 22.81 -33.81 16.26
N GLN A 791 21.64 -34.25 15.78
CA GLN A 791 21.01 -33.85 14.53
C GLN A 791 19.55 -33.51 14.82
N ASP A 792 19.17 -32.25 14.59
CA ASP A 792 17.98 -31.63 15.14
C ASP A 792 17.15 -30.84 14.12
N SER A 793 15.90 -30.55 14.50
CA SER A 793 14.89 -29.76 13.74
C SER A 793 14.82 -30.10 12.25
N PRO A 794 14.35 -31.30 11.91
CA PRO A 794 14.21 -31.68 10.53
C PRO A 794 13.01 -31.00 9.87
N VAL A 795 13.18 -30.56 8.64
CA VAL A 795 12.12 -29.98 7.81
C VAL A 795 12.03 -30.74 6.49
N VAL A 796 10.82 -31.10 6.08
CA VAL A 796 10.55 -31.86 4.85
C VAL A 796 9.76 -31.02 3.84
N ALA A 797 10.12 -31.12 2.55
CA ALA A 797 9.33 -30.62 1.43
C ALA A 797 9.15 -31.70 0.36
N MET A 798 8.02 -31.69 -0.35
CA MET A 798 7.64 -32.74 -1.31
C MET A 798 7.13 -32.16 -2.64
N ALA A 799 7.62 -32.71 -3.74
CA ALA A 799 7.16 -32.40 -5.09
C ALA A 799 5.83 -33.11 -5.44
N ALA A 800 5.18 -32.67 -6.52
CA ALA A 800 3.90 -33.24 -6.97
C ALA A 800 3.98 -34.73 -7.37
N ASP A 801 5.16 -35.22 -7.74
CA ASP A 801 5.41 -36.63 -8.06
C ASP A 801 5.77 -37.50 -6.83
N GLY A 802 5.84 -36.89 -5.65
CA GLY A 802 6.14 -37.53 -4.37
C GLY A 802 7.62 -37.62 -4.03
N ARG A 803 8.55 -37.13 -4.87
CA ARG A 803 9.95 -36.93 -4.45
C ARG A 803 10.01 -35.91 -3.31
N PHE A 804 10.95 -36.08 -2.39
CA PHE A 804 11.05 -35.20 -1.22
C PHE A 804 12.49 -34.97 -0.78
N LEU A 805 12.70 -33.85 -0.10
CA LEU A 805 13.96 -33.43 0.53
C LEU A 805 13.70 -33.25 2.02
N ILE A 806 14.57 -33.82 2.85
CA ILE A 806 14.60 -33.54 4.28
C ILE A 806 15.89 -32.81 4.59
N VAL A 807 15.80 -31.66 5.26
CA VAL A 807 16.92 -30.86 5.76
C VAL A 807 16.93 -30.83 7.28
N TRP A 808 18.08 -30.66 7.91
CA TRP A 808 18.24 -30.61 9.36
C TRP A 808 19.52 -29.86 9.73
N GLU A 809 19.67 -29.48 11.00
CA GLU A 809 20.91 -28.90 11.54
C GLU A 809 21.65 -29.88 12.45
N GLY A 810 22.93 -29.64 12.67
CA GLY A 810 23.73 -30.31 13.69
C GLY A 810 25.05 -30.86 13.16
N GLN A 811 25.48 -32.00 13.68
CA GLN A 811 26.78 -32.58 13.35
C GLN A 811 26.73 -33.47 12.11
N GLY A 812 27.61 -33.24 11.14
CA GLY A 812 27.73 -34.04 9.93
C GLY A 812 29.12 -34.00 9.29
N ALA A 813 29.25 -34.61 8.12
CA ALA A 813 30.53 -34.61 7.41
C ALA A 813 30.83 -33.21 6.83
N GLY A 814 31.88 -32.56 7.34
CA GLY A 814 32.35 -31.26 6.84
C GLY A 814 32.01 -30.08 7.76
N ASP A 815 31.05 -30.24 8.66
CA ASP A 815 30.64 -29.21 9.63
C ASP A 815 30.04 -29.86 10.90
N ALA A 816 30.37 -29.32 12.07
CA ALA A 816 29.86 -29.82 13.34
C ALA A 816 28.54 -29.15 13.77
N ASP A 817 28.26 -27.96 13.21
CA ASP A 817 27.09 -27.14 13.53
C ASP A 817 26.46 -26.62 12.23
N GLY A 818 26.40 -27.48 11.21
CA GLY A 818 26.00 -27.13 9.84
C GLY A 818 24.55 -27.48 9.51
N VAL A 819 24.12 -27.07 8.31
CA VAL A 819 22.83 -27.45 7.71
C VAL A 819 23.06 -28.55 6.69
N PHE A 820 22.34 -29.65 6.85
CA PHE A 820 22.46 -30.84 6.03
C PHE A 820 21.14 -31.18 5.34
N GLY A 821 21.23 -31.93 4.25
CA GLY A 821 20.06 -32.39 3.51
C GLY A 821 20.22 -33.77 2.90
N ARG A 822 19.09 -34.41 2.58
CA ARG A 822 19.07 -35.66 1.82
C ARG A 822 17.81 -35.82 0.97
N TRP A 823 18.02 -36.15 -0.31
CA TRP A 823 16.98 -36.37 -1.29
C TRP A 823 16.46 -37.81 -1.29
N TYR A 824 15.17 -37.95 -1.55
CA TYR A 824 14.47 -39.23 -1.62
C TYR A 824 13.57 -39.31 -2.85
N ALA A 825 13.54 -40.50 -3.45
CA ALA A 825 12.53 -40.84 -4.44
C ALA A 825 11.16 -41.02 -3.77
N ALA A 826 10.09 -41.01 -4.57
CA ALA A 826 8.72 -41.11 -4.07
C ALA A 826 8.41 -42.38 -3.27
N ASN A 827 9.20 -43.45 -3.40
CA ASN A 827 9.09 -44.67 -2.61
C ASN A 827 9.92 -44.64 -1.30
N GLY A 828 10.53 -43.50 -0.96
CA GLY A 828 11.39 -43.34 0.21
C GLY A 828 12.79 -43.92 0.07
N THR A 829 13.22 -44.32 -1.13
CA THR A 829 14.63 -44.69 -1.34
C THR A 829 15.49 -43.42 -1.46
N PRO A 830 16.61 -43.31 -0.74
CA PRO A 830 17.48 -42.15 -0.83
C PRO A 830 18.13 -42.06 -2.23
N SER A 831 18.08 -40.87 -2.83
CA SER A 831 18.63 -40.59 -4.17
C SER A 831 20.14 -40.27 -4.15
N GLY A 832 20.76 -40.24 -2.97
CA GLY A 832 22.18 -39.93 -2.79
C GLY A 832 22.65 -40.03 -1.34
N SER A 833 23.87 -39.55 -1.10
CA SER A 833 24.42 -39.35 0.24
C SER A 833 23.84 -38.10 0.92
N GLU A 834 24.11 -37.98 2.22
CA GLU A 834 24.00 -36.72 2.96
C GLU A 834 24.83 -35.63 2.29
N ILE A 835 24.29 -34.41 2.21
CA ILE A 835 24.96 -33.22 1.66
C ILE A 835 25.02 -32.12 2.70
N LEU A 836 26.14 -31.39 2.75
CA LEU A 836 26.27 -30.13 3.49
C LEU A 836 25.71 -29.01 2.60
N ILE A 837 24.72 -28.27 3.10
CA ILE A 837 24.02 -27.21 2.36
C ILE A 837 24.79 -25.91 2.43
N ASN A 838 25.24 -25.52 3.62
CA ASN A 838 25.97 -24.28 3.85
C ASN A 838 27.44 -24.36 3.39
N SER A 839 27.98 -23.24 2.92
CA SER A 839 29.38 -23.07 2.57
C SER A 839 30.19 -22.50 3.74
N THR A 840 29.55 -21.70 4.59
CA THR A 840 30.16 -21.13 5.80
C THR A 840 30.06 -22.12 6.94
N THR A 841 31.22 -22.64 7.39
CA THR A 841 31.30 -23.65 8.47
C THR A 841 31.80 -23.07 9.80
N ILE A 842 31.70 -21.76 9.98
CA ILE A 842 32.11 -21.09 11.22
C ILE A 842 30.87 -20.68 11.99
N GLY A 843 30.79 -21.10 13.24
CA GLY A 843 29.65 -20.82 14.11
C GLY A 843 28.46 -21.72 13.77
N VAL A 844 27.36 -21.49 14.48
CA VAL A 844 26.13 -22.27 14.31
C VAL A 844 25.40 -21.81 13.04
N GLN A 845 25.00 -22.77 12.22
CA GLN A 845 24.08 -22.62 11.11
C GLN A 845 22.78 -23.31 11.53
N GLY A 846 21.69 -22.56 11.70
CA GLY A 846 20.52 -23.04 12.42
C GLY A 846 19.17 -22.73 11.78
N THR A 847 18.15 -23.40 12.30
CA THR A 847 16.73 -23.35 11.93
C THR A 847 16.53 -23.40 10.41
N PRO A 848 16.92 -24.50 9.75
CA PRO A 848 16.73 -24.62 8.33
C PRO A 848 15.24 -24.72 7.99
N SER A 849 14.83 -24.15 6.87
CA SER A 849 13.52 -24.40 6.23
C SER A 849 13.74 -24.74 4.76
N VAL A 850 12.79 -25.47 4.16
CA VAL A 850 12.88 -25.94 2.78
C VAL A 850 11.52 -25.85 2.09
N ALA A 851 11.53 -25.37 0.85
CA ALA A 851 10.40 -25.42 -0.06
C ALA A 851 10.77 -26.14 -1.36
N MET A 852 9.80 -26.79 -1.99
CA MET A 852 10.00 -27.55 -3.22
C MET A 852 8.87 -27.28 -4.21
N ALA A 853 9.24 -26.85 -5.42
CA ALA A 853 8.31 -26.67 -6.52
C ALA A 853 7.74 -28.02 -7.00
N PRO A 854 6.58 -28.02 -7.68
CA PRO A 854 5.95 -29.24 -8.21
C PRO A 854 6.85 -30.09 -9.12
N ASP A 855 7.82 -29.47 -9.80
CA ASP A 855 8.80 -30.14 -10.68
C ASP A 855 10.01 -30.73 -9.94
N GLY A 856 10.14 -30.44 -8.64
CA GLY A 856 11.19 -30.93 -7.76
C GLY A 856 12.39 -29.98 -7.60
N ARG A 857 12.41 -28.78 -8.18
CA ARG A 857 13.36 -27.73 -7.77
C ARG A 857 13.11 -27.35 -6.31
N ALA A 858 14.16 -26.98 -5.58
CA ALA A 858 14.04 -26.66 -4.16
C ALA A 858 14.89 -25.46 -3.75
N VAL A 859 14.46 -24.79 -2.68
CA VAL A 859 15.22 -23.77 -1.97
C VAL A 859 15.34 -24.19 -0.51
N VAL A 860 16.54 -24.08 0.04
CA VAL A 860 16.80 -24.27 1.48
C VAL A 860 17.25 -22.95 2.04
N VAL A 861 16.62 -22.51 3.14
CA VAL A 861 17.00 -21.30 3.89
C VAL A 861 17.47 -21.65 5.28
N TRP A 862 18.36 -20.84 5.86
CA TRP A 862 18.83 -21.00 7.24
C TRP A 862 19.32 -19.66 7.78
N HIS A 863 19.60 -19.58 9.07
CA HIS A 863 20.22 -18.41 9.69
C HIS A 863 21.56 -18.75 10.32
N ASP A 864 22.40 -17.73 10.47
CA ASP A 864 23.63 -17.79 11.24
C ASP A 864 23.80 -16.52 12.09
N ALA A 865 25.01 -16.29 12.60
CA ALA A 865 25.29 -15.11 13.43
C ALA A 865 25.26 -13.76 12.68
N ILE A 866 25.23 -13.76 11.34
CA ILE A 866 25.33 -12.56 10.51
C ILE A 866 24.11 -12.32 9.63
N GLY A 867 23.20 -13.29 9.48
CA GLY A 867 21.94 -13.07 8.80
C GLY A 867 21.21 -14.34 8.36
N VAL A 868 20.39 -14.17 7.33
CA VAL A 868 19.61 -15.24 6.69
C VAL A 868 20.17 -15.53 5.31
N TRP A 869 20.27 -16.82 4.98
CA TRP A 869 20.88 -17.35 3.76
C TRP A 869 19.92 -18.29 3.04
N ALA A 870 20.14 -18.45 1.73
CA ALA A 870 19.42 -19.42 0.93
C ALA A 870 20.33 -20.12 -0.09
N GLN A 871 20.00 -21.38 -0.44
CA GLN A 871 20.64 -22.13 -1.52
C GLN A 871 19.57 -22.80 -2.39
N LEU A 872 19.67 -22.57 -3.70
CA LEU A 872 18.81 -23.18 -4.70
C LEU A 872 19.36 -24.54 -5.16
N PHE A 873 18.46 -25.46 -5.49
CA PHE A 873 18.75 -26.79 -6.01
C PHE A 873 17.89 -27.09 -7.24
N ASP A 874 18.49 -27.75 -8.22
CA ASP A 874 17.77 -28.34 -9.33
C ASP A 874 16.97 -29.58 -8.89
N ALA A 875 16.10 -30.08 -9.78
CA ALA A 875 15.29 -31.28 -9.53
C ALA A 875 16.11 -32.57 -9.35
N GLY A 876 17.40 -32.56 -9.70
CA GLY A 876 18.33 -33.66 -9.46
C GLY A 876 19.01 -33.60 -8.09
N GLY A 877 18.80 -32.53 -7.33
CA GLY A 877 19.44 -32.26 -6.04
C GLY A 877 20.83 -31.63 -6.15
N THR A 878 21.18 -31.05 -7.29
CA THR A 878 22.43 -30.30 -7.47
C THR A 878 22.21 -28.83 -7.12
N ALA A 879 23.11 -28.23 -6.34
CA ALA A 879 23.07 -26.80 -6.04
C ALA A 879 23.22 -25.97 -7.32
N THR A 880 22.36 -24.97 -7.48
CA THR A 880 22.37 -24.01 -8.60
C THR A 880 22.73 -22.62 -8.12
N GLY A 881 23.70 -21.98 -8.77
CA GLY A 881 24.21 -20.66 -8.35
C GLY A 881 25.08 -20.74 -7.09
N THR A 882 25.41 -19.56 -6.54
CA THR A 882 26.04 -19.43 -5.23
C THR A 882 24.98 -19.28 -4.14
N GLU A 883 25.38 -19.38 -2.88
CA GLU A 883 24.51 -19.01 -1.77
C GLU A 883 24.02 -17.57 -1.92
N ILE A 884 22.73 -17.40 -1.63
CA ILE A 884 22.01 -16.15 -1.73
C ILE A 884 21.97 -15.55 -0.33
N TYR A 885 22.38 -14.29 -0.24
CA TYR A 885 22.26 -13.54 1.01
C TYR A 885 20.89 -12.88 1.07
N VAL A 886 20.04 -13.34 1.98
CA VAL A 886 18.64 -12.87 2.08
C VAL A 886 18.57 -11.57 2.87
N GLU A 887 19.27 -11.48 4.00
CA GLU A 887 19.28 -10.27 4.84
C GLU A 887 20.54 -10.19 5.70
N SER A 888 21.02 -8.96 5.91
CA SER A 888 22.34 -8.62 6.43
C SER A 888 22.46 -8.38 7.92
N ASN A 889 21.45 -8.80 8.67
CA ASN A 889 21.23 -8.31 10.00
C ASN A 889 21.44 -9.40 11.04
N ILE A 890 22.33 -9.17 12.01
CA ILE A 890 22.61 -10.07 13.14
C ILE A 890 21.39 -10.35 14.03
N THR A 891 20.29 -9.61 13.82
CA THR A 891 19.01 -9.80 14.51
C THR A 891 17.98 -10.58 13.69
N ALA A 892 18.28 -10.88 12.42
CA ALA A 892 17.42 -11.67 11.55
C ALA A 892 17.54 -13.16 11.87
N GLY A 893 16.42 -13.86 12.01
CA GLY A 893 16.41 -15.30 12.31
C GLY A 893 15.03 -15.92 12.20
N SER A 894 14.94 -17.22 12.51
CA SER A 894 13.72 -18.01 12.36
C SER A 894 13.11 -17.92 10.94
N PRO A 895 13.89 -18.16 9.86
CA PRO A 895 13.39 -18.02 8.51
C PRO A 895 12.44 -19.17 8.13
N ASP A 896 11.46 -18.85 7.29
CA ASP A 896 10.60 -19.81 6.61
C ASP A 896 10.49 -19.44 5.13
N VAL A 897 10.31 -20.43 4.25
CA VAL A 897 10.37 -20.21 2.80
C VAL A 897 9.29 -21.00 2.07
N GLU A 898 8.76 -20.40 1.00
CA GLU A 898 7.87 -21.06 0.05
C GLU A 898 8.25 -20.75 -1.40
N MET A 899 8.00 -21.70 -2.29
CA MET A 899 8.41 -21.64 -3.70
C MET A 899 7.24 -21.94 -4.64
N ALA A 900 7.01 -21.02 -5.58
CA ALA A 900 6.01 -21.16 -6.64
C ALA A 900 6.44 -22.16 -7.72
N ALA A 901 5.49 -22.54 -8.58
CA ALA A 901 5.75 -23.49 -9.66
C ALA A 901 6.75 -23.00 -10.71
N ASP A 902 6.89 -21.69 -10.90
CA ASP A 902 7.90 -21.10 -11.78
C ASP A 902 9.31 -21.07 -11.14
N GLY A 903 9.40 -21.36 -9.83
CA GLY A 903 10.62 -21.37 -9.04
C GLY A 903 10.89 -20.07 -8.28
N SER A 904 10.09 -19.01 -8.49
CA SER A 904 10.13 -17.83 -7.64
C SER A 904 9.82 -18.21 -6.19
N PHE A 905 10.38 -17.48 -5.24
CA PHE A 905 10.25 -17.84 -3.82
C PHE A 905 10.24 -16.63 -2.91
N VAL A 906 9.63 -16.82 -1.73
CA VAL A 906 9.50 -15.80 -0.70
C VAL A 906 10.06 -16.34 0.61
N VAL A 907 10.91 -15.55 1.27
CA VAL A 907 11.51 -15.88 2.57
C VAL A 907 10.96 -14.93 3.61
N ALA A 908 10.22 -15.45 4.59
CA ALA A 908 9.76 -14.72 5.77
C ALA A 908 10.73 -14.94 6.93
N TYR A 909 10.96 -13.93 7.77
CA TYR A 909 11.90 -14.02 8.89
C TYR A 909 11.59 -12.94 9.95
N ARG A 910 12.09 -13.14 11.16
CA ARG A 910 11.98 -12.18 12.28
C ARG A 910 13.17 -11.21 12.28
N GLN A 911 12.99 -9.94 12.67
CA GLN A 911 14.07 -8.99 13.01
C GLN A 911 13.83 -8.29 14.36
N THR A 912 14.88 -7.78 15.02
CA THR A 912 14.78 -7.15 16.37
C THR A 912 15.39 -5.74 16.53
N LEU A 913 15.64 -5.00 15.44
CA LEU A 913 16.38 -3.71 15.49
C LEU A 913 15.70 -2.56 16.24
N PHE A 914 14.37 -2.51 16.28
CA PHE A 914 13.61 -1.40 16.89
C PHE A 914 12.52 -1.91 17.84
N ASP A 915 11.74 -2.87 17.35
CA ASP A 915 10.88 -3.82 18.05
C ASP A 915 11.00 -5.18 17.33
N THR A 916 10.54 -6.28 17.94
CA THR A 916 10.59 -7.58 17.27
C THR A 916 9.48 -7.66 16.21
N GLY A 917 9.84 -7.71 14.93
CA GLY A 917 8.90 -7.67 13.79
C GLY A 917 9.09 -8.84 12.83
N VAL A 918 8.07 -9.09 11.99
CA VAL A 918 8.09 -10.09 10.92
C VAL A 918 8.28 -9.39 9.58
N TYR A 919 9.24 -9.88 8.79
CA TYR A 919 9.66 -9.32 7.53
C TYR A 919 9.70 -10.40 6.46
N PHE A 920 9.75 -10.00 5.19
CA PHE A 920 9.99 -10.92 4.09
C PHE A 920 10.80 -10.31 2.94
N ARG A 921 11.41 -11.19 2.15
CA ARG A 921 12.10 -10.88 0.87
C ARG A 921 11.56 -11.79 -0.23
N ARG A 922 11.55 -11.28 -1.46
CA ARG A 922 11.03 -11.96 -2.65
C ARG A 922 12.14 -12.15 -3.67
N PHE A 923 12.16 -13.29 -4.34
CA PHE A 923 13.18 -13.67 -5.31
C PHE A 923 12.56 -14.31 -6.55
N ASP A 924 13.20 -14.11 -7.70
CA ASP A 924 12.88 -14.86 -8.92
C ASP A 924 13.40 -16.30 -8.84
N GLY A 925 13.09 -17.11 -9.86
CA GLY A 925 13.53 -18.51 -9.93
C GLY A 925 15.04 -18.74 -10.08
N ASN A 926 15.82 -17.67 -10.30
CA ASN A 926 17.28 -17.73 -10.34
C ASN A 926 17.93 -17.24 -9.02
N GLY A 927 17.12 -16.79 -8.05
CA GLY A 927 17.61 -16.22 -6.81
C GLY A 927 17.93 -14.73 -6.88
N THR A 928 17.50 -14.03 -7.92
CA THR A 928 17.61 -12.58 -8.03
C THR A 928 16.56 -11.92 -7.14
N LEU A 929 16.98 -10.94 -6.34
CA LEU A 929 16.10 -10.20 -5.46
C LEU A 929 15.10 -9.34 -6.27
N LEU A 930 13.81 -9.51 -5.99
CA LEU A 930 12.71 -8.78 -6.66
C LEU A 930 12.30 -7.49 -5.96
N SER A 931 12.72 -7.30 -4.70
CA SER A 931 12.48 -6.07 -3.91
C SER A 931 13.78 -5.61 -3.26
N PRO A 932 14.27 -4.38 -3.53
CA PRO A 932 15.54 -3.91 -2.98
C PRO A 932 15.54 -3.76 -1.45
N PHE A 933 14.35 -3.66 -0.83
CA PHE A 933 14.19 -3.50 0.62
C PHE A 933 13.38 -4.63 1.27
N ALA A 934 13.58 -4.78 2.59
CA ALA A 934 12.78 -5.63 3.46
C ALA A 934 11.34 -5.15 3.49
N GLN A 935 10.38 -6.04 3.22
CA GLN A 935 8.98 -5.72 3.41
C GLN A 935 8.55 -6.18 4.81
N ILE A 936 7.82 -5.32 5.53
CA ILE A 936 7.30 -5.64 6.88
C ILE A 936 5.96 -6.35 6.70
N ALA A 937 5.77 -7.48 7.36
CA ALA A 937 4.52 -8.21 7.32
C ALA A 937 3.49 -7.67 8.31
N ASN A 938 3.91 -7.44 9.56
CA ASN A 938 3.04 -6.95 10.63
C ASN A 938 2.73 -5.45 10.49
N SER A 939 1.54 -5.07 10.93
CA SER A 939 1.07 -3.68 10.99
C SER A 939 1.11 -3.10 12.41
N THR A 940 1.05 -3.97 13.43
CA THR A 940 1.20 -3.57 14.83
C THR A 940 2.67 -3.36 15.18
N SER A 941 3.00 -2.18 15.70
CA SER A 941 4.37 -1.80 16.09
C SER A 941 4.63 -1.85 17.60
N LEU A 942 3.72 -2.42 18.40
CA LEU A 942 3.86 -2.53 19.85
C LEU A 942 3.83 -4.01 20.26
N GLY A 943 4.90 -4.48 20.90
CA GLY A 943 5.04 -5.87 21.35
C GLY A 943 5.85 -6.74 20.40
N ASN A 944 6.17 -7.97 20.82
CA ASN A 944 7.00 -8.87 20.02
C ASN A 944 6.16 -9.59 18.96
N GLN A 945 6.64 -9.62 17.72
CA GLN A 945 6.07 -10.39 16.61
C GLN A 945 7.11 -11.44 16.17
N THR A 946 6.86 -12.71 16.41
CA THR A 946 7.86 -13.80 16.30
C THR A 946 7.35 -14.99 15.49
N ASP A 947 8.29 -15.88 15.15
CA ASP A 947 8.02 -17.21 14.60
C ASP A 947 7.09 -17.20 13.38
N PRO A 948 7.51 -16.55 12.27
CA PRO A 948 6.71 -16.54 11.07
C PRO A 948 6.63 -17.94 10.44
N SER A 949 5.47 -18.24 9.87
CA SER A 949 5.27 -19.34 8.93
C SER A 949 4.64 -18.80 7.64
N ILE A 950 5.11 -19.29 6.50
CA ILE A 950 4.63 -18.86 5.18
C ILE A 950 4.04 -20.04 4.40
N THR A 951 3.00 -19.76 3.61
CA THR A 951 2.44 -20.71 2.63
C THR A 951 2.08 -19.97 1.35
N MET A 952 2.15 -20.63 0.20
CA MET A 952 1.96 -20.02 -1.12
C MET A 952 1.06 -20.88 -2.02
N ASP A 953 0.33 -20.23 -2.92
CA ASP A 953 -0.47 -20.90 -3.95
C ASP A 953 0.28 -21.04 -5.27
N ASP A 954 -0.28 -21.80 -6.21
CA ASP A 954 0.32 -22.02 -7.54
C ASP A 954 0.46 -20.72 -8.37
N THR A 955 -0.22 -19.63 -7.98
CA THR A 955 -0.17 -18.30 -8.64
C THR A 955 0.88 -17.37 -8.01
N GLY A 956 1.50 -17.79 -6.90
CA GLY A 956 2.50 -17.03 -6.16
C GLY A 956 1.92 -16.15 -5.05
N ASN A 957 0.60 -16.09 -4.86
CA ASN A 957 0.02 -15.39 -3.70
C ASN A 957 0.42 -16.16 -2.44
N PHE A 958 0.64 -15.44 -1.35
CA PHE A 958 1.16 -16.06 -0.13
C PHE A 958 0.52 -15.49 1.13
N LEU A 959 0.43 -16.34 2.14
CA LEU A 959 0.02 -16.00 3.50
C LEU A 959 1.24 -16.08 4.41
N ILE A 960 1.45 -15.06 5.22
CA ILE A 960 2.38 -15.12 6.34
C ILE A 960 1.55 -15.11 7.63
N VAL A 961 1.77 -16.09 8.50
CA VAL A 961 1.24 -16.12 9.86
C VAL A 961 2.37 -15.98 10.87
N TRP A 962 2.09 -15.43 12.04
CA TRP A 962 3.10 -15.22 13.09
C TRP A 962 2.46 -15.15 14.48
N GLU A 963 3.31 -15.26 15.49
CA GLU A 963 2.96 -15.07 16.89
C GLU A 963 3.14 -13.60 17.27
N GLY A 964 2.23 -13.01 18.03
CA GLY A 964 2.51 -11.70 18.59
C GLY A 964 1.41 -11.03 19.39
N ASN A 965 1.61 -9.73 19.61
CA ASN A 965 0.71 -8.89 20.40
C ASN A 965 -0.18 -8.10 19.44
N GLY A 966 -1.44 -8.48 19.33
CA GLY A 966 -2.45 -7.71 18.57
C GLY A 966 -3.58 -7.22 19.46
N THR A 967 -4.58 -6.54 18.89
CA THR A 967 -5.70 -6.01 19.70
C THR A 967 -6.42 -7.14 20.42
N GLY A 968 -6.43 -7.11 21.77
CA GLY A 968 -7.19 -8.02 22.63
C GLY A 968 -6.44 -9.25 23.17
N ASP A 969 -5.14 -9.44 22.86
CA ASP A 969 -4.34 -10.54 23.40
C ASP A 969 -2.84 -10.22 23.34
N ALA A 970 -2.12 -10.55 24.40
CA ALA A 970 -0.68 -10.34 24.48
C ALA A 970 0.11 -11.49 23.81
N ASP A 971 -0.51 -12.66 23.58
CA ASP A 971 0.14 -13.85 23.06
C ASP A 971 -0.77 -14.58 22.03
N GLY A 972 -1.06 -13.93 20.89
CA GLY A 972 -1.97 -14.45 19.86
C GLY A 972 -1.28 -14.89 18.57
N VAL A 973 -2.04 -15.53 17.67
CA VAL A 973 -1.60 -15.85 16.30
C VAL A 973 -2.29 -14.93 15.31
N PHE A 974 -1.52 -14.32 14.41
CA PHE A 974 -1.97 -13.36 13.41
C PHE A 974 -1.54 -13.80 12.01
N GLY A 975 -2.18 -13.23 11.00
CA GLY A 975 -1.84 -13.49 9.61
C GLY A 975 -2.11 -12.31 8.68
N ARG A 976 -1.46 -12.33 7.52
CA ARG A 976 -1.67 -11.36 6.44
C ARG A 976 -1.44 -11.99 5.07
N LEU A 977 -2.31 -11.64 4.13
CA LEU A 977 -2.31 -12.15 2.76
C LEU A 977 -1.61 -11.18 1.82
N TYR A 978 -0.90 -11.73 0.85
CA TYR A 978 -0.16 -10.98 -0.15
C TYR A 978 -0.40 -11.56 -1.53
N THR A 979 -0.46 -10.66 -2.51
CA THR A 979 -0.31 -11.02 -3.92
C THR A 979 1.08 -11.60 -4.19
N GLY A 980 1.24 -12.29 -5.32
CA GLY A 980 2.55 -12.73 -5.79
C GLY A 980 3.58 -11.60 -5.97
N SER A 981 3.15 -10.34 -6.14
CA SER A 981 4.00 -9.15 -6.18
C SER A 981 4.38 -8.60 -4.79
N GLY A 982 3.89 -9.19 -3.70
CA GLY A 982 4.15 -8.73 -2.34
C GLY A 982 3.29 -7.53 -1.90
N THR A 983 2.29 -7.14 -2.68
CA THR A 983 1.26 -6.20 -2.24
C THR A 983 0.30 -6.91 -1.29
N ALA A 984 0.11 -6.36 -0.09
CA ALA A 984 -0.86 -6.90 0.86
C ALA A 984 -2.27 -6.84 0.27
N LEU A 985 -2.97 -7.97 0.28
CA LEU A 985 -4.35 -8.07 -0.18
C LEU A 985 -5.32 -7.42 0.82
N ASN A 986 -4.93 -7.40 2.09
CA ASN A 986 -5.69 -6.84 3.19
C ASN A 986 -4.99 -5.66 3.86
N SER A 987 -5.81 -4.67 4.24
CA SER A 987 -5.35 -3.42 4.85
C SER A 987 -4.73 -3.64 6.25
N PHE A 988 -5.10 -4.70 6.98
CA PHE A 988 -4.61 -5.03 8.34
C PHE A 988 -4.34 -6.51 8.52
N GLU A 989 -3.40 -6.86 9.39
CA GLU A 989 -3.30 -8.22 9.94
C GLU A 989 -4.63 -8.66 10.56
N PHE A 990 -4.97 -9.94 10.42
CA PHE A 990 -6.15 -10.55 11.04
C PHE A 990 -5.73 -11.61 12.06
N ARG A 991 -6.55 -11.78 13.09
CA ARG A 991 -6.31 -12.77 14.15
C ARG A 991 -6.75 -14.16 13.68
N ILE A 992 -5.86 -15.14 13.86
CA ILE A 992 -6.12 -16.54 13.57
C ILE A 992 -6.89 -17.22 14.71
N ASN A 993 -6.43 -17.08 15.94
CA ASN A 993 -7.04 -17.72 17.11
C ASN A 993 -8.38 -17.06 17.50
N GLY A 994 -9.35 -17.85 17.92
CA GLY A 994 -10.59 -17.36 18.53
C GLY A 994 -10.47 -17.20 20.04
N SER A 995 -9.75 -18.09 20.72
CA SER A 995 -9.45 -18.00 22.16
C SER A 995 -8.45 -16.88 22.45
N THR A 996 -8.75 -15.98 23.38
CA THR A 996 -7.82 -14.92 23.85
C THR A 996 -7.25 -15.19 25.25
N THR A 997 -7.43 -16.41 25.77
CA THR A 997 -6.96 -16.77 27.11
C THR A 997 -5.74 -17.67 27.03
N GLY A 998 -4.60 -17.18 27.54
CA GLY A 998 -3.34 -17.92 27.56
C GLY A 998 -2.63 -17.92 26.20
N THR A 999 -1.37 -18.33 26.22
CA THR A 999 -0.46 -18.24 25.07
C THR A 999 -0.93 -19.09 23.89
N GLN A 1000 -0.93 -18.49 22.71
CA GLN A 1000 -1.06 -19.14 21.42
C GLN A 1000 0.26 -18.98 20.66
N SER A 1001 0.84 -20.08 20.17
CA SER A 1001 2.16 -20.09 19.58
C SER A 1001 2.36 -21.21 18.56
N MET A 1002 3.49 -21.20 17.88
CA MET A 1002 4.00 -22.22 16.97
C MET A 1002 3.02 -22.49 15.83
N ALA A 1003 2.60 -21.38 15.20
CA ALA A 1003 1.67 -21.42 14.09
C ALA A 1003 2.32 -22.02 12.84
N SER A 1004 1.54 -22.80 12.12
CA SER A 1004 1.88 -23.34 10.80
C SER A 1004 0.68 -23.14 9.88
N ALA A 1005 0.92 -22.63 8.68
CA ALA A 1005 -0.12 -22.43 7.67
C ALA A 1005 0.07 -23.35 6.48
N SER A 1006 -1.04 -23.71 5.82
CA SER A 1006 -1.03 -24.40 4.53
C SER A 1006 -2.18 -23.87 3.66
N MET A 1007 -1.85 -23.43 2.45
CA MET A 1007 -2.82 -23.03 1.43
C MET A 1007 -3.60 -24.25 0.95
N LEU A 1008 -4.89 -24.04 0.73
CA LEU A 1008 -5.81 -24.95 0.07
C LEU A 1008 -6.14 -24.39 -1.33
N THR A 1009 -6.93 -25.09 -2.12
CA THR A 1009 -7.37 -24.57 -3.42
C THR A 1009 -8.29 -23.36 -3.31
N GLY A 1010 -8.15 -22.41 -4.24
CA GLY A 1010 -9.04 -21.25 -4.38
C GLY A 1010 -8.94 -20.28 -3.21
N GLY A 1011 -7.73 -19.78 -2.91
CA GLY A 1011 -7.47 -18.76 -1.87
C GLY A 1011 -7.75 -19.18 -0.43
N ASN A 1012 -8.31 -20.37 -0.21
CA ASN A 1012 -8.60 -20.93 1.10
C ASN A 1012 -7.30 -21.36 1.79
N PHE A 1013 -7.26 -21.38 3.12
CA PHE A 1013 -6.11 -21.90 3.86
C PHE A 1013 -6.51 -22.45 5.22
N VAL A 1014 -5.61 -23.22 5.82
CA VAL A 1014 -5.72 -23.74 7.17
C VAL A 1014 -4.50 -23.32 7.99
N VAL A 1015 -4.73 -22.97 9.24
CA VAL A 1015 -3.66 -22.68 10.20
C VAL A 1015 -3.81 -23.62 11.39
N ALA A 1016 -2.69 -24.20 11.85
CA ALA A 1016 -2.60 -25.00 13.06
C ALA A 1016 -1.63 -24.34 14.04
N TRP A 1017 -1.90 -24.41 15.34
CA TRP A 1017 -1.06 -23.80 16.37
C TRP A 1017 -1.18 -24.52 17.72
N SER A 1018 -0.18 -24.33 18.58
CA SER A 1018 -0.21 -24.73 19.99
C SER A 1018 -0.90 -23.65 20.80
N GLY A 1019 -1.81 -24.02 21.70
CA GLY A 1019 -2.58 -23.00 22.42
C GLY A 1019 -3.22 -23.42 23.72
N ALA A 1020 -3.70 -22.42 24.45
CA ALA A 1020 -4.61 -22.59 25.57
C ALA A 1020 -6.02 -22.15 25.17
N ALA A 1021 -7.00 -23.03 25.37
CA ALA A 1021 -8.42 -22.66 25.31
C ALA A 1021 -9.21 -23.42 26.39
N ALA A 1022 -10.50 -23.12 26.51
CA ALA A 1022 -11.36 -23.74 27.52
C ALA A 1022 -11.42 -25.28 27.40
N ALA A 1023 -11.18 -25.84 26.21
CA ALA A 1023 -11.17 -27.28 25.97
C ALA A 1023 -9.87 -27.96 26.41
N ASP A 1024 -8.72 -27.31 26.21
CA ASP A 1024 -7.39 -27.81 26.55
C ASP A 1024 -6.41 -26.64 26.77
N SER A 1025 -5.77 -26.59 27.94
CA SER A 1025 -4.83 -25.52 28.30
C SER A 1025 -3.44 -25.68 27.66
N SER A 1026 -3.17 -26.80 27.00
CA SER A 1026 -1.91 -27.08 26.30
C SER A 1026 -2.17 -27.96 25.07
N GLY A 1027 -3.17 -27.53 24.29
CA GLY A 1027 -3.73 -28.25 23.15
C GLY A 1027 -3.13 -27.85 21.81
N VAL A 1028 -3.49 -28.60 20.76
CA VAL A 1028 -3.25 -28.23 19.36
C VAL A 1028 -4.59 -27.85 18.74
N TYR A 1029 -4.62 -26.68 18.10
CA TYR A 1029 -5.82 -26.10 17.52
C TYR A 1029 -5.63 -25.91 16.02
N THR A 1030 -6.76 -25.87 15.31
CA THR A 1030 -6.78 -25.53 13.89
C THR A 1030 -7.97 -24.65 13.56
N ARG A 1031 -7.80 -23.84 12.52
CA ARG A 1031 -8.87 -23.05 11.92
C ARG A 1031 -8.66 -22.95 10.42
N GLN A 1032 -9.75 -23.19 9.70
CA GLN A 1032 -9.80 -23.06 8.25
C GLN A 1032 -10.48 -21.73 7.89
N PHE A 1033 -9.95 -21.08 6.87
CA PHE A 1033 -10.46 -19.85 6.33
C PHE A 1033 -10.77 -20.04 4.86
N ALA A 1034 -11.92 -19.50 4.43
CA ALA A 1034 -12.35 -19.59 3.06
C ALA A 1034 -12.48 -18.21 2.39
N ASN A 1035 -12.04 -18.15 1.14
CA ASN A 1035 -12.19 -17.01 0.24
C ASN A 1035 -13.68 -16.75 0.00
N SER A 1036 -14.09 -15.51 0.12
CA SER A 1036 -15.44 -15.04 -0.17
C SER A 1036 -15.60 -14.90 -1.68
N PRO A 1037 -16.81 -15.10 -2.24
CA PRO A 1037 -17.05 -14.77 -3.64
C PRO A 1037 -17.05 -13.26 -3.87
N PRO A 1038 -16.57 -12.79 -5.05
CA PRO A 1038 -16.67 -11.39 -5.39
C PRO A 1038 -18.13 -10.95 -5.44
N THR A 1039 -18.38 -9.66 -5.29
CA THR A 1039 -19.69 -9.03 -5.36
C THR A 1039 -19.86 -8.27 -6.68
N ILE A 1040 -21.09 -8.22 -7.18
CA ILE A 1040 -21.46 -7.41 -8.34
C ILE A 1040 -22.90 -6.91 -8.18
N THR A 1041 -23.13 -5.61 -8.41
CA THR A 1041 -24.49 -5.05 -8.35
C THR A 1041 -25.34 -5.42 -9.56
N THR A 1042 -26.66 -5.35 -9.39
CA THR A 1042 -27.62 -5.69 -10.45
C THR A 1042 -27.62 -4.67 -11.58
N ILE A 1043 -27.63 -5.13 -12.82
CA ILE A 1043 -27.79 -4.27 -14.01
C ILE A 1043 -29.25 -4.35 -14.48
N ALA A 1044 -29.87 -3.20 -14.78
CA ALA A 1044 -31.25 -3.16 -15.25
C ALA A 1044 -31.39 -3.65 -16.71
N ASN A 1045 -32.54 -4.26 -17.03
CA ASN A 1045 -32.89 -4.67 -18.39
C ASN A 1045 -32.84 -3.49 -19.37
N GLN A 1046 -32.37 -3.74 -20.58
CA GLN A 1046 -32.18 -2.72 -21.61
C GLN A 1046 -33.08 -2.98 -22.83
N THR A 1047 -33.55 -1.90 -23.44
CA THR A 1047 -34.26 -1.95 -24.73
C THR A 1047 -33.68 -0.88 -25.65
N ILE A 1048 -33.16 -1.32 -26.80
CA ILE A 1048 -32.47 -0.44 -27.77
C ILE A 1048 -32.98 -0.72 -29.19
N PRO A 1049 -32.94 0.26 -30.10
CA PRO A 1049 -33.12 -0.01 -31.52
C PRO A 1049 -31.96 -0.83 -32.09
N GLU A 1050 -32.21 -1.62 -33.14
CA GLU A 1050 -31.14 -2.23 -33.93
C GLU A 1050 -30.20 -1.16 -34.49
N ASN A 1051 -28.91 -1.50 -34.60
CA ASN A 1051 -27.81 -0.57 -34.87
C ASN A 1051 -27.55 0.49 -33.77
N GLY A 1052 -28.21 0.38 -32.61
CA GLY A 1052 -27.91 1.16 -31.41
C GLY A 1052 -26.97 0.46 -30.43
N THR A 1053 -26.63 1.14 -29.34
CA THR A 1053 -25.89 0.56 -28.19
C THR A 1053 -26.67 0.83 -26.90
N THR A 1054 -26.36 0.12 -25.82
CA THR A 1054 -26.98 0.37 -24.50
C THR A 1054 -26.60 1.71 -23.89
N GLY A 1055 -25.60 2.42 -24.44
CA GLY A 1055 -24.87 3.44 -23.69
C GLY A 1055 -24.12 2.83 -22.49
N ILE A 1056 -23.65 3.70 -21.60
CA ILE A 1056 -22.89 3.33 -20.40
C ILE A 1056 -23.85 2.73 -19.35
N LEU A 1057 -23.66 1.46 -19.04
CA LEU A 1057 -24.33 0.79 -17.92
C LEU A 1057 -23.36 0.73 -16.74
N SER A 1058 -23.61 1.51 -15.68
CA SER A 1058 -22.80 1.47 -14.46
C SER A 1058 -23.19 0.30 -13.57
N PHE A 1059 -22.19 -0.35 -13.00
CA PHE A 1059 -22.31 -1.35 -11.94
C PHE A 1059 -21.08 -1.24 -11.04
N THR A 1060 -21.16 -1.88 -9.89
CA THR A 1060 -20.06 -1.90 -8.92
C THR A 1060 -19.66 -3.34 -8.66
N ILE A 1061 -18.38 -3.53 -8.44
CA ILE A 1061 -17.75 -4.78 -8.05
C ILE A 1061 -16.99 -4.57 -6.75
N GLY A 1062 -16.79 -5.64 -6.00
CA GLY A 1062 -16.01 -5.61 -4.78
C GLY A 1062 -15.69 -7.02 -4.34
N ASP A 1063 -14.67 -7.19 -3.54
CA ASP A 1063 -14.39 -8.46 -2.90
C ASP A 1063 -13.74 -8.18 -1.55
N ALA A 1064 -14.01 -9.04 -0.58
CA ALA A 1064 -13.50 -8.84 0.77
C ALA A 1064 -11.99 -9.09 0.84
N GLU A 1065 -11.48 -10.00 0.00
CA GLU A 1065 -10.08 -10.43 -0.02
C GLU A 1065 -9.26 -9.82 -1.15
N THR A 1066 -9.93 -9.50 -2.25
CA THR A 1066 -9.30 -9.11 -3.50
C THR A 1066 -9.57 -7.64 -3.76
N SER A 1067 -8.50 -6.84 -3.81
CA SER A 1067 -8.60 -5.44 -4.23
C SER A 1067 -9.37 -5.34 -5.54
N THR A 1068 -10.27 -4.37 -5.63
CA THR A 1068 -11.11 -4.15 -6.82
C THR A 1068 -10.33 -3.87 -8.11
N SER A 1069 -9.05 -3.49 -8.00
CA SER A 1069 -8.10 -3.39 -9.11
C SER A 1069 -7.73 -4.76 -9.70
N ASN A 1070 -7.75 -5.80 -8.88
CA ASN A 1070 -7.31 -7.16 -9.21
C ASN A 1070 -8.48 -8.08 -9.58
N LEU A 1071 -9.72 -7.60 -9.46
CA LEU A 1071 -10.92 -8.30 -9.93
C LEU A 1071 -11.03 -8.18 -11.45
N SER A 1072 -11.19 -9.31 -12.12
CA SER A 1072 -11.44 -9.37 -13.55
C SER A 1072 -12.94 -9.40 -13.84
N VAL A 1073 -13.37 -8.74 -14.93
CA VAL A 1073 -14.78 -8.69 -15.34
C VAL A 1073 -14.92 -9.17 -16.78
N SER A 1074 -15.92 -10.02 -17.01
CA SER A 1074 -16.24 -10.53 -18.35
C SER A 1074 -17.75 -10.51 -18.58
N ALA A 1075 -18.17 -10.61 -19.85
CA ALA A 1075 -19.58 -10.75 -20.20
C ALA A 1075 -19.80 -11.78 -21.31
N SER A 1076 -20.98 -12.39 -21.31
CA SER A 1076 -21.44 -13.32 -22.34
C SER A 1076 -22.91 -13.07 -22.69
N SER A 1077 -23.29 -13.46 -23.91
CA SER A 1077 -24.66 -13.38 -24.41
C SER A 1077 -25.23 -14.79 -24.63
N SER A 1078 -26.48 -15.02 -24.20
CA SER A 1078 -27.20 -16.26 -24.53
C SER A 1078 -27.54 -16.38 -26.02
N ASN A 1079 -27.37 -15.31 -26.79
CA ASN A 1079 -27.50 -15.28 -28.25
C ASN A 1079 -26.30 -14.55 -28.87
N SER A 1080 -25.24 -15.31 -29.18
CA SER A 1080 -24.03 -14.78 -29.80
C SER A 1080 -24.22 -14.24 -31.23
N GLY A 1081 -25.32 -14.64 -31.88
CA GLY A 1081 -25.74 -14.08 -33.17
C GLY A 1081 -26.30 -12.66 -33.06
N LEU A 1082 -26.87 -12.31 -31.89
CA LEU A 1082 -27.34 -10.95 -31.60
C LEU A 1082 -26.23 -10.07 -31.02
N VAL A 1083 -25.40 -10.61 -30.10
CA VAL A 1083 -24.27 -9.90 -29.48
C VAL A 1083 -23.06 -10.84 -29.45
N SER A 1084 -22.04 -10.57 -30.26
CA SER A 1084 -20.78 -11.31 -30.25
C SER A 1084 -19.90 -10.97 -29.03
N PRO A 1085 -18.87 -11.77 -28.70
CA PRO A 1085 -17.94 -11.44 -27.62
C PRO A 1085 -17.28 -10.06 -27.74
N SER A 1086 -16.98 -9.61 -28.96
CA SER A 1086 -16.46 -8.26 -29.24
C SER A 1086 -17.49 -7.14 -29.06
N GLY A 1087 -18.75 -7.48 -28.80
CA GLY A 1087 -19.83 -6.52 -28.55
C GLY A 1087 -19.89 -6.04 -27.10
N PHE A 1088 -18.99 -6.49 -26.23
CA PHE A 1088 -18.89 -6.03 -24.85
C PHE A 1088 -17.69 -5.09 -24.69
N ALA A 1089 -17.95 -3.87 -24.24
CA ALA A 1089 -16.91 -2.90 -23.91
C ALA A 1089 -17.01 -2.54 -22.42
N PHE A 1090 -15.99 -2.90 -21.65
CA PHE A 1090 -15.88 -2.54 -20.23
C PHE A 1090 -15.02 -1.29 -20.06
N ALA A 1091 -15.35 -0.46 -19.07
CA ALA A 1091 -14.56 0.69 -18.63
C ALA A 1091 -14.78 0.96 -17.13
N GLY A 1092 -14.10 1.95 -16.55
CA GLY A 1092 -14.14 2.27 -15.12
C GLY A 1092 -13.03 1.58 -14.31
N THR A 1093 -12.66 2.18 -13.17
CA THR A 1093 -11.54 1.77 -12.31
C THR A 1093 -12.02 1.40 -10.90
N GLY A 1094 -11.27 0.55 -10.23
CA GLY A 1094 -11.61 0.08 -8.88
C GLY A 1094 -12.98 -0.59 -8.80
N ALA A 1095 -13.78 -0.20 -7.81
CA ALA A 1095 -15.10 -0.75 -7.56
C ALA A 1095 -16.13 -0.34 -8.62
N ASP A 1096 -16.00 0.86 -9.20
CA ASP A 1096 -16.98 1.41 -10.13
C ASP A 1096 -16.63 1.00 -11.57
N ARG A 1097 -17.45 0.12 -12.14
CA ARG A 1097 -17.27 -0.43 -13.49
C ARG A 1097 -18.44 -0.06 -14.39
N THR A 1098 -18.18 -0.08 -15.68
CA THR A 1098 -19.18 0.23 -16.70
C THR A 1098 -19.12 -0.77 -17.84
N LEU A 1099 -20.28 -1.04 -18.43
CA LEU A 1099 -20.44 -1.92 -19.58
C LEU A 1099 -21.24 -1.20 -20.66
N THR A 1100 -20.73 -1.21 -21.89
CA THR A 1100 -21.50 -0.91 -23.09
C THR A 1100 -21.69 -2.18 -23.90
N VAL A 1101 -22.93 -2.49 -24.27
CA VAL A 1101 -23.26 -3.64 -25.14
C VAL A 1101 -23.63 -3.15 -26.54
N ILE A 1102 -22.95 -3.70 -27.54
CA ILE A 1102 -23.09 -3.40 -28.96
C ILE A 1102 -23.57 -4.67 -29.68
N PRO A 1103 -24.85 -4.73 -30.11
CA PRO A 1103 -25.34 -5.82 -30.94
C PRO A 1103 -24.70 -5.84 -32.33
N ASN A 1104 -24.75 -6.99 -32.98
CA ASN A 1104 -24.38 -7.13 -34.40
C ASN A 1104 -25.30 -6.27 -35.28
N THR A 1105 -24.74 -5.67 -36.33
CA THR A 1105 -25.47 -4.76 -37.23
C THR A 1105 -26.62 -5.46 -37.95
N ASN A 1106 -27.78 -4.81 -38.00
CA ASN A 1106 -29.03 -5.31 -38.60
C ASN A 1106 -29.57 -6.62 -37.98
N TYR A 1107 -29.24 -6.91 -36.71
CA TYR A 1107 -29.86 -7.98 -35.95
C TYR A 1107 -30.81 -7.40 -34.89
N SER A 1108 -31.98 -8.03 -34.75
CA SER A 1108 -32.97 -7.75 -33.71
C SER A 1108 -33.39 -9.02 -33.00
N GLY A 1109 -33.93 -8.88 -31.78
CA GLY A 1109 -34.29 -10.00 -30.93
C GLY A 1109 -33.97 -9.76 -29.46
N THR A 1110 -33.97 -10.83 -28.67
CA THR A 1110 -33.67 -10.77 -27.24
C THR A 1110 -32.48 -11.65 -26.88
N ALA A 1111 -31.61 -11.17 -26.00
CA ALA A 1111 -30.54 -11.93 -25.38
C ALA A 1111 -30.53 -11.71 -23.87
N THR A 1112 -30.13 -12.74 -23.12
CA THR A 1112 -29.73 -12.59 -21.72
C THR A 1112 -28.23 -12.33 -21.71
N ILE A 1113 -27.83 -11.19 -21.16
CA ILE A 1113 -26.43 -10.85 -20.94
C ILE A 1113 -26.06 -11.26 -19.53
N THR A 1114 -24.98 -12.03 -19.40
CA THR A 1114 -24.40 -12.43 -18.11
C THR A 1114 -23.09 -11.69 -17.95
N VAL A 1115 -22.94 -10.94 -16.87
CA VAL A 1115 -21.70 -10.23 -16.51
C VAL A 1115 -21.12 -10.94 -15.29
N THR A 1116 -19.86 -11.34 -15.36
CA THR A 1116 -19.16 -12.17 -14.38
C THR A 1116 -17.96 -11.42 -13.84
N VAL A 1117 -17.78 -11.44 -12.52
CA VAL A 1117 -16.59 -10.96 -11.80
C VAL A 1117 -15.85 -12.18 -11.27
N ASP A 1118 -14.54 -12.17 -11.41
CA ASP A 1118 -13.63 -13.27 -11.04
C ASP A 1118 -12.42 -12.70 -10.29
N ASP A 1119 -12.15 -13.22 -9.10
CA ASP A 1119 -11.03 -12.87 -8.21
C ASP A 1119 -9.82 -13.81 -8.38
N ASN A 1120 -9.83 -14.66 -9.41
CA ASN A 1120 -8.91 -15.77 -9.70
C ASN A 1120 -9.07 -17.01 -8.79
N SER A 1121 -10.11 -17.03 -7.96
CA SER A 1121 -10.44 -18.11 -7.03
C SER A 1121 -11.88 -18.58 -7.20
N THR A 1122 -12.82 -17.64 -7.18
CA THR A 1122 -14.27 -17.79 -7.25
C THR A 1122 -14.87 -16.74 -8.20
N THR A 1123 -16.11 -16.99 -8.65
CA THR A 1123 -16.80 -16.07 -9.56
C THR A 1123 -18.21 -15.77 -9.09
N THR A 1124 -18.65 -14.54 -9.34
CA THR A 1124 -20.05 -14.11 -9.14
C THR A 1124 -20.56 -13.45 -10.41
N SER A 1125 -21.83 -13.67 -10.73
CA SER A 1125 -22.42 -13.13 -11.95
C SER A 1125 -23.76 -12.44 -11.71
N THR A 1126 -24.01 -11.38 -12.47
CA THR A 1126 -25.31 -10.72 -12.61
C THR A 1126 -25.85 -10.92 -14.02
N THR A 1127 -27.17 -10.87 -14.20
CA THR A 1127 -27.80 -11.02 -15.51
C THR A 1127 -28.82 -9.94 -15.78
N PHE A 1128 -28.94 -9.52 -17.04
CA PHE A 1128 -30.02 -8.63 -17.51
C PHE A 1128 -30.47 -9.02 -18.91
N GLN A 1129 -31.72 -8.69 -19.25
CA GLN A 1129 -32.27 -8.90 -20.58
C GLN A 1129 -31.96 -7.70 -21.47
N LEU A 1130 -31.39 -7.96 -22.64
CA LEU A 1130 -31.25 -7.01 -23.73
C LEU A 1130 -32.31 -7.30 -24.81
N THR A 1131 -33.15 -6.32 -25.10
CA THR A 1131 -34.11 -6.36 -26.22
C THR A 1131 -33.69 -5.39 -27.30
N VAL A 1132 -33.37 -5.90 -28.49
CA VAL A 1132 -33.03 -5.10 -29.68
C VAL A 1132 -34.25 -5.05 -30.59
N THR A 1133 -34.85 -3.87 -30.74
CA THR A 1133 -36.06 -3.67 -31.55
C THR A 1133 -35.71 -3.39 -33.00
N GLN A 1134 -36.47 -3.98 -33.92
CA GLN A 1134 -36.29 -3.76 -35.34
C GLN A 1134 -36.60 -2.30 -35.73
N VAL A 1135 -35.77 -1.72 -36.59
CA VAL A 1135 -35.92 -0.39 -37.18
C VAL A 1135 -36.09 -0.56 -38.69
N ASN A 1136 -37.02 0.17 -39.29
CA ASN A 1136 -37.25 0.04 -40.71
C ASN A 1136 -36.14 0.75 -41.52
N ASP A 1137 -35.23 -0.03 -42.10
CA ASP A 1137 -34.17 0.47 -42.98
C ASP A 1137 -34.70 0.91 -44.36
N ALA A 1138 -34.05 1.90 -44.96
CA ALA A 1138 -34.33 2.31 -46.34
C ALA A 1138 -33.78 1.25 -47.33
N PRO A 1139 -34.55 0.87 -48.37
CA PRO A 1139 -34.08 -0.12 -49.35
C PRO A 1139 -32.82 0.39 -50.08
N VAL A 1140 -31.76 -0.40 -50.05
CA VAL A 1140 -30.49 -0.11 -50.74
C VAL A 1140 -30.44 -0.88 -52.06
N ILE A 1141 -30.31 -0.16 -53.18
CA ILE A 1141 -30.01 -0.76 -54.49
C ILE A 1141 -28.49 -0.88 -54.61
N THR A 1142 -27.97 -2.11 -54.66
CA THR A 1142 -26.59 -2.38 -55.06
C THR A 1142 -26.53 -2.66 -56.55
N SER A 1143 -25.81 -1.83 -57.31
CA SER A 1143 -25.55 -2.10 -58.71
C SER A 1143 -24.46 -3.16 -58.81
N ASN A 1144 -24.81 -4.40 -59.16
CA ASN A 1144 -23.81 -5.35 -59.64
C ASN A 1144 -23.26 -4.83 -60.97
N GLY A 1145 -21.99 -4.43 -60.97
CA GLY A 1145 -21.27 -4.06 -62.18
C GLY A 1145 -21.15 -5.27 -63.10
N GLY A 1146 -21.99 -5.31 -64.13
CA GLY A 1146 -21.96 -6.32 -65.19
C GLY A 1146 -23.27 -6.33 -65.95
N GLY A 1147 -23.25 -5.88 -67.21
CA GLY A 1147 -24.43 -5.52 -68.01
C GLY A 1147 -25.44 -6.64 -68.31
N ASP A 1148 -26.62 -6.16 -68.71
CA ASP A 1148 -27.71 -6.85 -69.41
C ASP A 1148 -28.20 -8.20 -68.82
N ASP A 1149 -28.89 -8.16 -67.68
CA ASP A 1149 -30.30 -8.61 -67.60
C ASP A 1149 -30.88 -8.27 -66.21
N ALA A 1150 -31.82 -7.33 -66.18
CA ALA A 1150 -32.48 -6.92 -64.95
C ALA A 1150 -33.60 -7.89 -64.58
N THR A 1151 -33.30 -8.89 -63.77
CA THR A 1151 -34.31 -9.54 -62.92
C THR A 1151 -34.29 -8.90 -61.54
N PHE A 1152 -35.33 -8.09 -61.27
CA PHE A 1152 -35.62 -7.56 -59.93
C PHE A 1152 -36.41 -8.59 -59.12
N SER A 1153 -35.89 -8.99 -57.96
CA SER A 1153 -36.69 -9.57 -56.88
C SER A 1153 -36.64 -8.63 -55.68
N VAL A 1154 -37.83 -8.26 -55.17
CA VAL A 1154 -38.05 -7.50 -53.94
C VAL A 1154 -37.71 -8.35 -52.73
#